data_AF-A0A6C1P9T3-F1
#
_entry.id   AF-A0A6C1P9T3-F1
#
_cell.length_a   1.000
_cell.length_b   1.000
_cell.length_c   1.000
_cell.angle_alpha   90.00
_cell.angle_beta   90.00
_cell.angle_gamma   90.00
#
_symmetry.space_group_name_H-M   'P 1'
#
loop_
_entity.id
_entity.type
_entity.pdbx_description
1 polymer ?
#
loop_
_entity_poly.entity_id
_entity_poly.type
_entity_poly.pdbx_seq_one_letter_code
_entity_poly.pdbx_strand_id
1 'polypeptide(L)'
;MITTRHSFILFTGFLMLTLQADFAGAQPVDTWQTHTSLANVDQVLLTDNGGLIALTSGGLYTYNPGEALIGWSTVDGLYRLRPATMAYDPLNGGIWLGYIDGTFEFLNFERGTIQRFTDIARSTRFQSKRINKMVLHGNELYVATDFGVVVFDTDRRIVIDTYSNLGRFESAVNVRDIVIRDNTIFVVTQSGLAAASLSNPNLVEPSGWDNSDGQGNYGNLRVPMNAIGVLDGVIYVSTSSGNYIFSGGSWQITTMFGSSPAKQYQYFNNGDDLLAVTAQRVYIIGGTSYALPGTVFNSAILDPGRNTLYAGTGSRGTAILSPLTSDNWEFLNPEGPYLNFFTGMRSADGILISASSPGPGRSGFPSPPQTGYFIFDNGIWNSYNIDTTPELAGVQFNSTFSSAISPDYFVFGSWGRGAVLHNRSTDEITVLNRTNSPLEPIAGSNTFIVVPGIDTDTRGNIWFVCYLAPNNTLQMYDPGMGEWSQYQRSAATSTTDLYFSLTIDSFDQKWITLQSSTGAGRGLLLIGSDNNNAVKLSSAPTQGNLPNDLVNQVVQDKRGEIWLATERGIARYLFPERVLTGTAQDRQASFLINEDTTAASPFLLRDLNATGITVDAANRKWIASRDNGVWLIDENGRRVIRHFTTDNSPLPSNRILSIAVDEKSGTVFMATDEGLISYTDIPREGTRKMDELFIYPNPYSYRMNSGPVVIDGLSERSTISILTVDGRLVNRAEARSGRASWDVRDFQGNRVATGVYLVVAVDENNSERGVGKIVIIR
;
A
#
# COMPACT_ATOMS: atom_id res chain seq x y z
N MET A 1 11.40 71.33 4.16
CA MET A 1 10.71 70.75 5.34
C MET A 1 9.61 69.84 4.81
N ILE A 2 9.44 68.66 5.40
CA ILE A 2 8.57 67.54 4.99
C ILE A 2 9.21 66.59 3.96
N THR A 3 9.73 65.48 4.50
CA THR A 3 10.24 64.31 3.82
C THR A 3 9.25 63.15 3.94
N THR A 4 9.13 62.42 2.84
CA THR A 4 8.36 61.21 2.55
C THR A 4 8.61 60.05 3.53
N ARG A 5 7.54 59.31 3.89
CA ARG A 5 7.61 57.97 4.49
C ARG A 5 6.88 56.98 3.58
N HIS A 6 7.64 56.00 3.08
CA HIS A 6 7.11 54.75 2.54
C HIS A 6 7.04 53.74 3.69
N SER A 7 5.90 53.07 3.84
CA SER A 7 5.75 51.94 4.76
C SER A 7 5.57 50.67 3.93
N PHE A 8 6.66 49.91 3.76
CA PHE A 8 6.63 48.53 3.31
C PHE A 8 6.24 47.65 4.50
N ILE A 9 5.15 46.89 4.36
CA ILE A 9 4.80 45.80 5.27
C ILE A 9 5.45 44.54 4.69
N LEU A 10 6.48 44.03 5.35
CA LEU A 10 7.10 42.74 5.05
C LEU A 10 6.13 41.62 5.41
N PHE A 11 5.67 40.85 4.43
CA PHE A 11 5.08 39.54 4.62
C PHE A 11 6.22 38.51 4.66
N THR A 12 6.49 37.92 5.82
CA THR A 12 7.40 36.79 5.98
C THR A 12 6.77 35.55 5.36
N GLY A 13 7.06 35.31 4.09
CA GLY A 13 6.85 34.01 3.45
C GLY A 13 7.87 33.01 3.99
N PHE A 14 7.38 31.97 4.66
CA PHE A 14 8.19 30.82 5.06
C PHE A 14 8.44 29.97 3.80
N LEU A 15 9.43 30.37 3.00
CA LEU A 15 9.99 29.51 1.96
C LEU A 15 10.68 28.34 2.68
N MET A 16 10.09 27.14 2.65
CA MET A 16 10.90 25.92 2.72
C MET A 16 11.68 25.81 1.40
N LEU A 17 12.75 26.61 1.29
CA LEU A 17 13.87 26.23 0.47
C LEU A 17 14.47 24.99 1.14
N THR A 18 14.22 23.82 0.56
CA THR A 18 15.09 22.66 0.76
C THR A 18 16.48 23.07 0.29
N LEU A 19 17.27 23.61 1.21
CA LEU A 19 18.71 23.56 1.14
C LEU A 19 19.06 22.07 1.12
N GLN A 20 19.13 21.49 -0.08
CA GLN A 20 20.07 20.42 -0.36
C GLN A 20 21.47 21.03 -0.20
N ALA A 21 21.85 21.27 1.05
CA ALA A 21 23.25 21.13 1.41
C ALA A 21 23.56 19.64 1.26
N ASP A 22 24.65 19.31 0.59
CA ASP A 22 25.23 17.98 0.54
C ASP A 22 25.56 17.46 1.96
N PHE A 23 24.54 17.08 2.72
CA PHE A 23 24.64 16.16 3.86
C PHE A 23 24.44 14.75 3.31
N ALA A 24 25.26 14.34 2.34
CA ALA A 24 25.19 13.05 1.66
C ALA A 24 25.60 11.84 2.55
N GLY A 25 25.40 11.90 3.87
CA GLY A 25 25.87 10.86 4.81
C GLY A 25 24.86 10.35 5.83
N ALA A 26 23.80 11.09 6.15
CA ALA A 26 22.86 10.71 7.22
C ALA A 26 21.51 10.25 6.64
N GLN A 27 21.29 8.95 6.48
CA GLN A 27 19.94 8.43 6.26
C GLN A 27 19.23 8.38 7.63
N PRO A 28 18.07 9.03 7.79
CA PRO A 28 17.25 8.87 9.00
C PRO A 28 16.91 7.40 9.23
N VAL A 29 16.95 6.96 10.49
CA VAL A 29 16.50 5.62 10.91
C VAL A 29 15.24 5.75 11.76
N ASP A 30 14.50 4.67 11.91
CA ASP A 30 13.22 4.64 12.61
C ASP A 30 12.15 5.52 11.92
N THR A 31 12.27 5.68 10.60
CA THR A 31 11.39 6.51 9.77
C THR A 31 10.52 5.67 8.85
N TRP A 32 9.29 6.13 8.62
CA TRP A 32 8.31 5.51 7.74
C TRP A 32 8.12 6.32 6.47
N GLN A 33 7.88 5.65 5.35
CA GLN A 33 7.52 6.30 4.08
C GLN A 33 6.44 5.50 3.35
N THR A 34 5.44 6.19 2.83
CA THR A 34 4.36 5.59 2.03
C THR A 34 4.75 5.56 0.55
N HIS A 35 4.42 4.46 -0.15
CA HIS A 35 4.63 4.28 -1.58
C HIS A 35 3.33 3.81 -2.24
N THR A 36 2.41 4.73 -2.50
CA THR A 36 1.06 4.40 -2.97
C THR A 36 0.75 5.03 -4.32
N SER A 37 -0.14 4.39 -5.07
CA SER A 37 -0.69 4.91 -6.29
C SER A 37 -1.72 6.00 -6.01
N LEU A 38 -1.47 7.17 -6.60
CA LEU A 38 -2.36 8.33 -6.59
C LEU A 38 -3.09 8.50 -7.94
N ALA A 39 -3.02 7.49 -8.82
CA ALA A 39 -3.55 7.54 -10.18
C ALA A 39 -5.07 7.32 -10.26
N ASN A 40 -5.67 6.60 -9.31
CA ASN A 40 -7.13 6.53 -9.19
C ASN A 40 -7.61 7.61 -8.22
N VAL A 41 -8.31 8.61 -8.75
CA VAL A 41 -8.86 9.75 -8.00
C VAL A 41 -10.37 9.55 -7.85
N ASP A 42 -10.81 9.24 -6.63
CA ASP A 42 -12.20 8.94 -6.30
C ASP A 42 -13.04 10.25 -6.23
N GLN A 43 -12.49 11.32 -5.64
CA GLN A 43 -13.19 12.60 -5.45
C GLN A 43 -12.23 13.79 -5.64
N VAL A 44 -12.71 14.87 -6.26
CA VAL A 44 -12.03 16.17 -6.31
C VAL A 44 -12.88 17.27 -5.66
N LEU A 45 -12.25 18.22 -4.99
CA LEU A 45 -12.85 19.41 -4.40
C LEU A 45 -11.97 20.64 -4.68
N LEU A 46 -12.57 21.83 -4.64
CA LEU A 46 -11.87 23.10 -4.71
C LEU A 46 -12.00 23.82 -3.37
N THR A 47 -10.90 24.45 -2.94
CA THR A 47 -10.88 25.39 -1.83
C THR A 47 -11.27 26.80 -2.30
N ASP A 48 -11.57 27.71 -1.38
CA ASP A 48 -12.01 29.07 -1.72
C ASP A 48 -10.99 29.89 -2.52
N ASN A 49 -9.70 29.58 -2.38
CA ASN A 49 -8.61 30.20 -3.17
C ASN A 49 -8.36 29.51 -4.52
N GLY A 50 -9.11 28.45 -4.84
CA GLY A 50 -8.97 27.65 -6.06
C GLY A 50 -7.86 26.60 -6.02
N GLY A 51 -7.42 26.22 -4.82
CA GLY A 51 -6.61 25.02 -4.62
C GLY A 51 -7.43 23.76 -4.84
N LEU A 52 -6.82 22.76 -5.45
CA LEU A 52 -7.40 21.45 -5.69
C LEU A 52 -7.09 20.53 -4.52
N ILE A 53 -8.10 19.78 -4.06
CA ILE A 53 -7.95 18.65 -3.15
C ILE A 53 -8.44 17.41 -3.89
N ALA A 54 -7.60 16.37 -3.95
CA ALA A 54 -7.93 15.13 -4.63
C ALA A 54 -7.77 13.94 -3.68
N LEU A 55 -8.84 13.17 -3.53
CA LEU A 55 -8.89 11.93 -2.78
C LEU A 55 -8.59 10.76 -3.72
N THR A 56 -7.68 9.89 -3.34
CA THR A 56 -7.17 8.82 -4.21
C THR A 56 -7.26 7.45 -3.55
N SER A 57 -6.91 6.40 -4.30
CA SER A 57 -6.71 5.05 -3.75
C SER A 57 -5.53 4.93 -2.77
N GLY A 58 -4.65 5.92 -2.70
CA GLY A 58 -3.37 5.88 -1.98
C GLY A 58 -3.19 6.96 -0.92
N GLY A 59 -4.26 7.65 -0.52
CA GLY A 59 -4.19 8.85 0.31
C GLY A 59 -4.92 10.01 -0.36
N LEU A 60 -4.55 11.24 -0.03
CA LEU A 60 -5.03 12.43 -0.72
C LEU A 60 -3.87 13.34 -1.06
N TYR A 61 -4.08 14.27 -1.99
CA TYR A 61 -3.13 15.33 -2.26
C TYR A 61 -3.81 16.68 -2.43
N THR A 62 -3.05 17.73 -2.16
CA THR A 62 -3.42 19.11 -2.41
C THR A 62 -2.53 19.70 -3.49
N TYR A 63 -3.10 20.52 -4.36
CA TYR A 63 -2.38 21.18 -5.45
C TYR A 63 -2.91 22.59 -5.67
N ASN A 64 -2.03 23.58 -5.59
CA ASN A 64 -2.32 24.92 -6.08
C ASN A 64 -1.64 25.10 -7.45
N PRO A 65 -2.30 25.69 -8.45
CA PRO A 65 -1.69 25.95 -9.75
C PRO A 65 -0.35 26.70 -9.64
N GLY A 66 0.72 26.09 -10.15
CA GLY A 66 2.07 26.64 -10.11
C GLY A 66 2.90 26.27 -8.87
N GLU A 67 2.33 25.49 -7.94
CA GLU A 67 3.03 24.97 -6.76
C GLU A 67 3.26 23.46 -6.87
N ALA A 68 4.15 22.94 -6.02
CA ALA A 68 4.35 21.50 -5.89
C ALA A 68 3.14 20.85 -5.22
N LEU A 69 2.86 19.61 -5.62
CA LEU A 69 1.81 18.80 -5.02
C LEU A 69 2.25 18.31 -3.63
N ILE A 70 1.32 18.33 -2.67
CA ILE A 70 1.56 17.87 -1.30
C ILE A 70 0.65 16.67 -1.02
N GLY A 71 1.26 15.51 -0.74
CA GLY A 71 0.55 14.27 -0.40
C GLY A 71 0.32 14.12 1.10
N TRP A 72 -0.74 13.41 1.46
CA TRP A 72 -1.10 13.05 2.83
C TRP A 72 -1.47 11.56 2.89
N SER A 73 -0.89 10.87 3.88
CA SER A 73 -0.97 9.42 4.07
C SER A 73 -1.09 9.05 5.54
N THR A 74 -1.04 7.75 5.86
CA THR A 74 -1.04 7.28 7.26
C THR A 74 0.22 7.71 8.02
N VAL A 75 1.34 7.94 7.32
CA VAL A 75 2.57 8.50 7.92
C VAL A 75 2.34 9.91 8.47
N ASP A 76 1.45 10.67 7.82
CA ASP A 76 1.07 12.02 8.22
C ASP A 76 -0.03 12.02 9.31
N GLY A 77 -0.52 10.85 9.69
CA GLY A 77 -1.49 10.64 10.77
C GLY A 77 -2.92 10.33 10.31
N LEU A 78 -3.17 10.19 9.01
CA LEU A 78 -4.49 9.74 8.52
C LEU A 78 -4.84 8.37 9.12
N TYR A 79 -6.11 8.14 9.43
CA TYR A 79 -6.56 6.85 9.96
C TYR A 79 -6.31 5.70 8.99
N ARG A 80 -6.64 5.90 7.71
CA ARG A 80 -6.41 4.96 6.61
C ARG A 80 -6.16 5.72 5.32
N LEU A 81 -5.55 5.04 4.34
CA LEU A 81 -5.21 5.63 3.05
C LEU A 81 -6.46 6.00 2.23
N ARG A 82 -7.56 5.26 2.38
CA ARG A 82 -8.73 5.42 1.52
C ARG A 82 -10.01 5.81 2.28
N PRO A 83 -10.21 7.10 2.58
CA PRO A 83 -11.53 7.65 2.86
C PRO A 83 -12.53 7.28 1.76
N ALA A 84 -13.78 7.05 2.13
CA ALA A 84 -14.89 6.80 1.21
C ALA A 84 -15.44 8.10 0.59
N THR A 85 -15.31 9.22 1.28
CA THR A 85 -15.75 10.54 0.81
C THR A 85 -15.06 11.65 1.58
N MET A 86 -15.05 12.86 1.01
CA MET A 86 -14.59 14.08 1.67
C MET A 86 -15.56 15.25 1.50
N ALA A 87 -15.54 16.18 2.46
CA ALA A 87 -16.29 17.43 2.39
C ALA A 87 -15.40 18.61 2.84
N TYR A 88 -15.41 19.70 2.07
CA TYR A 88 -14.65 20.90 2.40
C TYR A 88 -15.40 21.73 3.44
N ASP A 89 -14.65 22.20 4.45
CA ASP A 89 -15.14 23.06 5.53
C ASP A 89 -14.35 24.37 5.50
N PRO A 90 -14.86 25.38 4.77
CA PRO A 90 -14.20 26.68 4.67
C PRO A 90 -14.22 27.44 6.01
N LEU A 91 -15.20 27.18 6.89
CA LEU A 91 -15.33 27.86 8.18
C LEU A 91 -14.20 27.45 9.14
N ASN A 92 -13.82 26.17 9.12
CA ASN A 92 -12.76 25.62 9.96
C ASN A 92 -11.41 25.44 9.23
N GLY A 93 -11.34 25.82 7.95
CA GLY A 93 -10.11 25.80 7.15
C GLY A 93 -9.56 24.39 6.89
N GLY A 94 -10.42 23.43 6.56
CA GLY A 94 -10.01 22.04 6.41
C GLY A 94 -10.99 21.16 5.64
N ILE A 95 -10.80 19.84 5.74
CA ILE A 95 -11.70 18.85 5.18
C ILE A 95 -12.14 17.83 6.22
N TRP A 96 -13.37 17.37 6.05
CA TRP A 96 -13.88 16.17 6.69
C TRP A 96 -13.61 14.96 5.80
N LEU A 97 -13.13 13.86 6.40
CA LEU A 97 -12.87 12.57 5.75
C LEU A 97 -13.75 11.50 6.38
N GLY A 98 -14.54 10.77 5.59
CA GLY A 98 -15.42 9.71 6.08
C GLY A 98 -14.98 8.33 5.62
N TYR A 99 -14.96 7.34 6.50
CA TYR A 99 -14.45 5.99 6.22
C TYR A 99 -15.55 4.92 6.17
N ILE A 100 -15.21 3.75 5.62
CA ILE A 100 -16.14 2.64 5.42
C ILE A 100 -16.59 1.96 6.72
N ASP A 101 -15.87 2.16 7.82
CA ASP A 101 -16.18 1.60 9.13
C ASP A 101 -16.97 2.57 10.03
N GLY A 102 -17.30 3.76 9.53
CA GLY A 102 -17.98 4.81 10.28
C GLY A 102 -17.05 5.75 11.04
N THR A 103 -15.74 5.56 10.99
CA THR A 103 -14.80 6.57 11.49
C THR A 103 -14.85 7.79 10.57
N PHE A 104 -14.69 8.98 11.13
CA PHE A 104 -14.45 10.18 10.34
C PHE A 104 -13.41 11.07 11.00
N GLU A 105 -12.72 11.88 10.19
CA GLU A 105 -11.64 12.74 10.64
C GLU A 105 -11.82 14.16 10.12
N PHE A 106 -11.27 15.13 10.84
CA PHE A 106 -11.09 16.49 10.38
C PHE A 106 -9.60 16.77 10.18
N LEU A 107 -9.20 17.08 8.94
CA LEU A 107 -7.84 17.46 8.57
C LEU A 107 -7.80 18.97 8.34
N ASN A 108 -6.97 19.67 9.10
CA ASN A 108 -6.65 21.08 8.86
C ASN A 108 -5.26 21.18 8.22
N PHE A 109 -5.20 21.66 6.97
CA PHE A 109 -3.96 21.70 6.18
C PHE A 109 -2.95 22.73 6.72
N GLU A 110 -3.41 23.88 7.21
CA GLU A 110 -2.53 24.95 7.70
C GLU A 110 -1.82 24.56 8.99
N ARG A 111 -2.52 23.84 9.88
CA ARG A 111 -1.99 23.41 11.17
C ARG A 111 -1.34 22.03 11.12
N GLY A 112 -1.58 21.26 10.05
CA GLY A 112 -1.15 19.87 9.95
C GLY A 112 -1.76 18.97 11.03
N THR A 113 -2.95 19.30 11.53
CA THR A 113 -3.61 18.57 12.62
C THR A 113 -4.74 17.70 12.10
N ILE A 114 -4.80 16.47 12.58
CA ILE A 114 -5.87 15.51 12.30
C ILE A 114 -6.61 15.20 13.60
N GLN A 115 -7.93 15.30 13.57
CA GLN A 115 -8.81 14.93 14.69
C GLN A 115 -9.72 13.79 14.27
N ARG A 116 -9.79 12.74 15.08
CA ARG A 116 -10.56 11.52 14.79
C ARG A 116 -11.81 11.40 15.66
N PHE A 117 -12.91 11.01 15.02
CA PHE A 117 -14.22 10.80 15.64
C PHE A 117 -14.72 9.39 15.33
N THR A 118 -15.21 8.70 16.36
CA THR A 118 -15.60 7.27 16.29
C THR A 118 -17.03 7.03 16.76
N ASP A 119 -17.83 8.07 16.93
CA ASP A 119 -19.21 7.99 17.43
C ASP A 119 -20.09 7.06 16.60
N ILE A 120 -19.97 7.15 15.27
CA ILE A 120 -20.67 6.24 14.34
C ILE A 120 -20.06 4.84 14.41
N ALA A 121 -18.73 4.72 14.34
CA ALA A 121 -18.01 3.44 14.35
C ALA A 121 -18.28 2.59 15.62
N ARG A 122 -18.45 3.23 16.78
CA ARG A 122 -18.74 2.57 18.07
C ARG A 122 -20.18 2.07 18.21
N SER A 123 -21.07 2.46 17.30
CA SER A 123 -22.47 2.05 17.36
C SER A 123 -22.63 0.55 17.06
N THR A 124 -23.18 -0.20 18.02
CA THR A 124 -23.51 -1.62 17.86
C THR A 124 -24.90 -1.87 17.26
N ARG A 125 -25.69 -0.80 17.04
CA ARG A 125 -27.08 -0.88 16.57
C ARG A 125 -27.20 -1.35 15.12
N PHE A 126 -26.21 -1.04 14.29
CA PHE A 126 -26.26 -1.27 12.84
C PHE A 126 -25.18 -2.27 12.42
N GLN A 127 -25.43 -3.06 11.37
CA GLN A 127 -24.47 -4.05 10.85
C GLN A 127 -23.43 -3.43 9.90
N SER A 128 -23.84 -2.51 9.04
CA SER A 128 -22.92 -1.62 8.31
C SER A 128 -22.87 -0.22 8.95
N LYS A 129 -21.74 0.47 8.83
CA LYS A 129 -21.52 1.85 9.30
C LYS A 129 -20.87 2.72 8.23
N ARG A 130 -20.80 2.23 6.99
CA ARG A 130 -20.13 2.92 5.90
C ARG A 130 -20.66 4.34 5.76
N ILE A 131 -19.74 5.30 5.69
CA ILE A 131 -20.03 6.66 5.29
C ILE A 131 -20.01 6.72 3.77
N ASN A 132 -21.10 7.19 3.18
CA ASN A 132 -21.32 7.22 1.74
C ASN A 132 -21.08 8.61 1.16
N LYS A 133 -21.54 9.65 1.86
CA LYS A 133 -21.42 11.06 1.46
C LYS A 133 -21.44 11.95 2.71
N MET A 134 -20.78 13.10 2.63
CA MET A 134 -20.88 14.15 3.64
C MET A 134 -21.18 15.49 2.97
N VAL A 135 -22.06 16.27 3.58
CA VAL A 135 -22.40 17.62 3.14
C VAL A 135 -22.41 18.55 4.36
N LEU A 136 -21.67 19.64 4.26
CA LEU A 136 -21.66 20.70 5.27
C LEU A 136 -22.78 21.70 4.96
N HIS A 137 -23.58 22.03 5.97
CA HIS A 137 -24.60 23.08 5.89
C HIS A 137 -24.56 23.92 7.16
N GLY A 138 -24.06 25.16 7.05
CA GLY A 138 -23.74 25.96 8.24
C GLY A 138 -22.67 25.28 9.09
N ASN A 139 -22.97 25.08 10.38
CA ASN A 139 -22.06 24.42 11.35
C ASN A 139 -22.44 22.95 11.58
N GLU A 140 -23.24 22.37 10.67
CA GLU A 140 -23.70 20.99 10.77
C GLU A 140 -23.18 20.19 9.58
N LEU A 141 -22.53 19.07 9.88
CA LEU A 141 -22.12 18.07 8.91
C LEU A 141 -23.17 16.97 8.85
N TYR A 142 -23.82 16.83 7.70
CA TYR A 142 -24.77 15.78 7.41
C TYR A 142 -24.04 14.61 6.77
N VAL A 143 -23.99 13.49 7.49
CA VAL A 143 -23.24 12.29 7.13
C VAL A 143 -24.22 11.22 6.67
N ALA A 144 -24.28 10.98 5.35
CA ALA A 144 -25.04 9.88 4.78
C ALA A 144 -24.31 8.56 5.04
N THR A 145 -25.02 7.59 5.63
CA THR A 145 -24.49 6.28 5.98
C THR A 145 -25.33 5.15 5.40
N ASP A 146 -24.84 3.93 5.53
CA ASP A 146 -25.58 2.71 5.20
C ASP A 146 -26.84 2.48 6.06
N PHE A 147 -27.08 3.31 7.08
CA PHE A 147 -28.20 3.15 8.01
C PHE A 147 -29.02 4.45 8.19
N GLY A 148 -28.80 5.47 7.37
CA GLY A 148 -29.54 6.73 7.46
C GLY A 148 -28.64 7.95 7.34
N VAL A 149 -29.02 9.04 8.02
CA VAL A 149 -28.23 10.27 8.08
C VAL A 149 -27.86 10.56 9.53
N VAL A 150 -26.59 10.85 9.79
CA VAL A 150 -26.10 11.33 11.09
C VAL A 150 -25.81 12.81 10.97
N VAL A 151 -26.26 13.61 11.94
CA VAL A 151 -25.98 15.06 11.99
C VAL A 151 -24.94 15.31 13.07
N PHE A 152 -23.86 15.97 12.68
CA PHE A 152 -22.72 16.26 13.54
C PHE A 152 -22.49 17.77 13.63
N ASP A 153 -22.45 18.30 14.85
CA ASP A 153 -22.13 19.70 15.11
C ASP A 153 -20.61 19.90 15.00
N THR A 154 -20.17 20.67 14.01
CA THR A 154 -18.75 20.86 13.70
C THR A 154 -18.04 21.77 14.70
N ASP A 155 -18.75 22.56 15.49
CA ASP A 155 -18.17 23.42 16.52
C ASP A 155 -17.99 22.66 17.82
N ARG A 156 -19.07 22.01 18.29
CA ARG A 156 -19.10 21.24 19.54
C ARG A 156 -18.42 19.89 19.41
N ARG A 157 -18.20 19.43 18.17
CA ARG A 157 -17.59 18.14 17.83
C ARG A 157 -18.36 16.95 18.40
N ILE A 158 -19.69 16.98 18.29
CA ILE A 158 -20.58 15.93 18.78
C ILE A 158 -21.62 15.55 17.75
N VAL A 159 -22.03 14.28 17.76
CA VAL A 159 -23.26 13.85 17.06
C VAL A 159 -24.45 14.46 17.80
N ILE A 160 -25.29 15.20 17.08
CA ILE A 160 -26.50 15.82 17.64
C ILE A 160 -27.77 15.07 17.28
N ASP A 161 -27.81 14.42 16.12
CA ASP A 161 -29.00 13.67 15.67
C ASP A 161 -28.64 12.47 14.78
N THR A 162 -29.59 11.53 14.68
CA THR A 162 -29.50 10.39 13.76
C THR A 162 -30.86 10.04 13.19
N TYR A 163 -31.02 10.24 11.88
CA TYR A 163 -32.23 9.96 11.12
C TYR A 163 -32.14 8.57 10.49
N SER A 164 -32.57 7.55 11.24
CA SER A 164 -32.55 6.15 10.76
C SER A 164 -33.86 5.73 10.07
N ASN A 165 -34.94 6.51 10.19
CA ASN A 165 -36.25 6.20 9.60
C ASN A 165 -36.71 7.35 8.72
N LEU A 166 -36.52 7.18 7.40
CA LEU A 166 -36.77 8.23 6.41
C LEU A 166 -38.15 8.04 5.78
N GLY A 167 -39.18 8.47 6.51
CA GLY A 167 -40.57 8.34 6.08
C GLY A 167 -41.02 6.89 6.07
N ARG A 168 -41.47 6.39 4.92
CA ARG A 168 -42.03 5.04 4.78
C ARG A 168 -41.03 3.99 4.32
N PHE A 169 -39.77 4.38 4.16
CA PHE A 169 -38.71 3.41 3.92
C PHE A 169 -38.50 2.52 5.13
N GLU A 170 -37.89 1.37 4.90
CA GLU A 170 -37.45 0.50 5.98
C GLU A 170 -36.47 1.25 6.89
N SER A 171 -36.49 0.91 8.18
CA SER A 171 -35.53 1.45 9.14
C SER A 171 -34.11 1.08 8.72
N ALA A 172 -33.16 1.97 8.97
CA ALA A 172 -31.76 1.81 8.61
C ALA A 172 -31.52 1.65 7.09
N VAL A 173 -32.23 2.44 6.28
CA VAL A 173 -32.03 2.45 4.83
C VAL A 173 -30.68 3.02 4.44
N ASN A 174 -30.05 2.41 3.43
CA ASN A 174 -28.80 2.87 2.84
C ASN A 174 -29.01 4.22 2.12
N VAL A 175 -28.42 5.30 2.64
CA VAL A 175 -28.42 6.62 2.00
C VAL A 175 -27.17 6.74 1.14
N ARG A 176 -27.36 6.84 -0.18
CA ARG A 176 -26.27 6.82 -1.17
C ARG A 176 -25.73 8.19 -1.49
N ASP A 177 -26.60 9.20 -1.54
CA ASP A 177 -26.25 10.58 -1.79
C ASP A 177 -27.24 11.51 -1.08
N ILE A 178 -26.78 12.71 -0.77
CA ILE A 178 -27.50 13.72 0.01
C ILE A 178 -27.23 15.10 -0.57
N VAL A 179 -28.27 15.93 -0.61
CA VAL A 179 -28.14 17.33 -1.00
C VAL A 179 -29.07 18.20 -0.19
N ILE A 180 -28.62 19.39 0.17
CA ILE A 180 -29.39 20.37 0.93
C ILE A 180 -29.54 21.61 0.08
N ARG A 181 -30.80 21.99 -0.23
CA ARG A 181 -31.16 23.16 -1.03
C ARG A 181 -32.44 23.77 -0.50
N ASP A 182 -32.51 25.10 -0.48
CA ASP A 182 -33.69 25.86 -0.05
C ASP A 182 -34.27 25.37 1.29
N ASN A 183 -33.38 25.15 2.27
CA ASN A 183 -33.72 24.65 3.61
C ASN A 183 -34.45 23.29 3.60
N THR A 184 -34.25 22.50 2.54
CA THR A 184 -34.77 21.15 2.37
C THR A 184 -33.60 20.19 2.18
N ILE A 185 -33.59 19.13 2.98
CA ILE A 185 -32.69 18.00 2.82
C ILE A 185 -33.34 16.99 1.89
N PHE A 186 -32.61 16.57 0.86
CA PHE A 186 -32.99 15.50 -0.04
C PHE A 186 -31.97 14.37 0.07
N VAL A 187 -32.46 13.14 0.14
CA VAL A 187 -31.63 11.94 0.24
C VAL A 187 -32.12 10.91 -0.75
N VAL A 188 -31.17 10.31 -1.47
CA VAL A 188 -31.46 9.19 -2.36
C VAL A 188 -30.94 7.90 -1.78
N THR A 189 -31.75 6.87 -1.91
CA THR A 189 -31.55 5.58 -1.27
C THR A 189 -31.77 4.45 -2.25
N GLN A 190 -31.52 3.22 -1.80
CA GLN A 190 -31.93 2.02 -2.55
C GLN A 190 -33.47 1.89 -2.70
N SER A 191 -34.25 2.61 -1.89
CA SER A 191 -35.72 2.57 -1.89
C SER A 191 -36.37 3.74 -2.64
N GLY A 192 -35.58 4.74 -3.06
CA GLY A 192 -36.05 5.95 -3.75
C GLY A 192 -35.60 7.23 -3.05
N LEU A 193 -36.33 8.32 -3.29
CA LEU A 193 -36.09 9.65 -2.72
C LEU A 193 -36.83 9.83 -1.41
N ALA A 194 -36.17 10.41 -0.41
CA ALA A 194 -36.82 11.06 0.73
C ALA A 194 -36.41 12.53 0.82
N ALA A 195 -37.29 13.39 1.30
CA ALA A 195 -37.02 14.80 1.49
C ALA A 195 -37.69 15.33 2.75
N ALA A 196 -37.08 16.31 3.39
CA ALA A 196 -37.65 16.96 4.58
C ALA A 196 -37.20 18.41 4.68
N SER A 197 -38.04 19.27 5.27
CA SER A 197 -37.63 20.64 5.58
C SER A 197 -36.78 20.66 6.84
N LEU A 198 -35.62 21.33 6.81
CA LEU A 198 -34.76 21.51 7.98
C LEU A 198 -35.39 22.44 9.03
N SER A 199 -36.45 23.18 8.69
CA SER A 199 -37.26 23.91 9.68
C SER A 199 -38.14 22.99 10.53
N ASN A 200 -38.30 21.72 10.15
CA ASN A 200 -39.06 20.76 10.96
C ASN A 200 -38.21 20.34 12.17
N PRO A 201 -38.64 20.63 13.41
CA PRO A 201 -37.83 20.34 14.60
C PRO A 201 -37.74 18.84 14.94
N ASN A 202 -38.44 17.96 14.21
CA ASN A 202 -38.52 16.55 14.55
C ASN A 202 -38.28 15.62 13.34
N LEU A 203 -37.09 15.76 12.74
CA LEU A 203 -36.65 14.91 11.63
C LEU A 203 -36.26 13.48 12.04
N VAL A 204 -36.20 13.19 13.33
CA VAL A 204 -36.03 11.82 13.85
C VAL A 204 -37.28 10.97 13.60
N GLU A 205 -38.46 11.60 13.62
CA GLU A 205 -39.72 10.91 13.38
C GLU A 205 -39.96 10.67 11.88
N PRO A 206 -40.45 9.48 11.49
CA PRO A 206 -40.72 9.17 10.09
C PRO A 206 -41.67 10.16 9.42
N SER A 207 -42.67 10.68 10.15
CA SER A 207 -43.63 11.66 9.61
C SER A 207 -43.01 13.00 9.21
N GLY A 208 -41.77 13.27 9.60
CA GLY A 208 -41.04 14.46 9.19
C GLY A 208 -40.52 14.42 7.74
N TRP A 209 -40.59 13.25 7.10
CA TRP A 209 -40.06 13.01 5.76
C TRP A 209 -41.18 12.71 4.76
N ASP A 210 -41.04 13.30 3.58
CA ASP A 210 -41.83 13.04 2.38
C ASP A 210 -41.04 12.11 1.45
N ASN A 211 -41.69 11.14 0.80
CA ASN A 211 -41.03 10.16 -0.06
C ASN A 211 -41.60 10.18 -1.48
N SER A 212 -40.82 9.70 -2.46
CA SER A 212 -41.31 9.44 -3.83
C SER A 212 -42.16 8.17 -3.94
N ASP A 213 -42.96 7.86 -2.92
CA ASP A 213 -43.74 6.63 -2.81
C ASP A 213 -45.14 6.75 -3.46
N GLY A 214 -45.49 7.91 -4.02
CA GLY A 214 -46.80 8.20 -4.59
C GLY A 214 -47.78 8.85 -3.61
N GLN A 215 -47.40 9.06 -2.35
CA GLN A 215 -48.13 9.88 -1.39
C GLN A 215 -47.21 10.99 -0.88
N GLY A 216 -47.41 12.21 -1.37
CA GLY A 216 -46.51 13.32 -1.08
C GLY A 216 -46.32 14.26 -2.26
N ASN A 217 -45.33 15.14 -2.17
CA ASN A 217 -45.04 16.16 -3.18
C ASN A 217 -44.13 15.64 -4.30
N TYR A 218 -43.51 14.46 -4.15
CA TYR A 218 -42.46 13.97 -5.05
C TYR A 218 -42.90 12.77 -5.93
N GLY A 219 -44.20 12.63 -6.19
CA GLY A 219 -44.74 11.62 -7.11
C GLY A 219 -44.41 10.18 -6.74
N ASN A 220 -44.50 9.26 -7.71
CA ASN A 220 -44.25 7.82 -7.52
C ASN A 220 -43.09 7.33 -8.38
N LEU A 221 -41.88 7.29 -7.81
CA LEU A 221 -40.70 6.70 -8.43
C LEU A 221 -39.92 5.91 -7.37
N ARG A 222 -40.20 4.60 -7.30
CA ARG A 222 -39.68 3.66 -6.29
C ARG A 222 -38.57 2.77 -6.89
N VAL A 223 -37.49 3.39 -7.34
CA VAL A 223 -36.32 2.69 -7.89
C VAL A 223 -35.07 3.05 -7.11
N PRO A 224 -34.06 2.17 -7.03
CA PRO A 224 -32.77 2.51 -6.43
C PRO A 224 -32.12 3.70 -7.13
N MET A 225 -31.80 4.75 -6.36
CA MET A 225 -31.19 5.99 -6.84
C MET A 225 -29.77 6.11 -6.29
N ASN A 226 -28.83 6.57 -7.12
CA ASN A 226 -27.40 6.61 -6.81
C ASN A 226 -26.85 8.02 -6.58
N ALA A 227 -27.39 9.01 -7.27
CA ALA A 227 -26.91 10.40 -7.21
C ALA A 227 -28.09 11.37 -7.33
N ILE A 228 -27.99 12.54 -6.69
CA ILE A 228 -29.02 13.58 -6.72
C ILE A 228 -28.44 14.99 -6.93
N GLY A 229 -29.14 15.80 -7.72
CA GLY A 229 -28.94 17.24 -7.83
C GLY A 229 -30.28 17.97 -7.79
N VAL A 230 -30.30 19.21 -7.30
CA VAL A 230 -31.50 20.05 -7.23
C VAL A 230 -31.12 21.45 -7.68
N LEU A 231 -31.75 21.93 -8.76
CA LEU A 231 -31.52 23.26 -9.31
C LEU A 231 -32.83 23.86 -9.81
N ASP A 232 -33.11 25.11 -9.46
CA ASP A 232 -34.30 25.86 -9.89
C ASP A 232 -35.63 25.10 -9.68
N GLY A 233 -35.74 24.39 -8.54
CA GLY A 233 -36.92 23.59 -8.21
C GLY A 233 -37.07 22.28 -9.01
N VAL A 234 -36.09 21.94 -9.86
CA VAL A 234 -36.02 20.67 -10.59
C VAL A 234 -35.11 19.71 -9.84
N ILE A 235 -35.59 18.48 -9.60
CA ILE A 235 -34.78 17.42 -8.97
C ILE A 235 -34.27 16.50 -10.06
N TYR A 236 -32.96 16.30 -10.10
CA TYR A 236 -32.26 15.37 -10.98
C TYR A 236 -31.84 14.16 -10.15
N VAL A 237 -32.19 12.96 -10.61
CA VAL A 237 -31.73 11.72 -9.99
C VAL A 237 -31.17 10.77 -11.02
N SER A 238 -30.11 10.06 -10.64
CA SER A 238 -29.56 8.99 -11.46
C SER A 238 -29.79 7.63 -10.82
N THR A 239 -30.10 6.63 -11.62
CA THR A 239 -30.30 5.23 -11.22
C THR A 239 -29.32 4.34 -11.97
N SER A 240 -29.28 3.04 -11.67
CA SER A 240 -28.46 2.10 -12.46
C SER A 240 -28.91 1.94 -13.92
N SER A 241 -30.13 2.38 -14.25
CA SER A 241 -30.75 2.20 -15.58
C SER A 241 -30.92 3.49 -16.37
N GLY A 242 -30.63 4.67 -15.80
CA GLY A 242 -30.74 5.95 -16.51
C GLY A 242 -30.94 7.15 -15.58
N ASN A 243 -31.23 8.30 -16.19
CA ASN A 243 -31.39 9.57 -15.50
C ASN A 243 -32.85 10.04 -15.56
N TYR A 244 -33.33 10.62 -14.46
CA TYR A 244 -34.70 11.13 -14.33
C TYR A 244 -34.70 12.56 -13.80
N ILE A 245 -35.73 13.31 -14.17
CA ILE A 245 -36.04 14.62 -13.61
C ILE A 245 -37.42 14.61 -12.98
N PHE A 246 -37.56 15.31 -11.85
CA PHE A 246 -38.85 15.69 -11.28
C PHE A 246 -39.07 17.17 -11.56
N SER A 247 -40.09 17.46 -12.37
CA SER A 247 -40.52 18.82 -12.66
C SER A 247 -42.03 18.84 -12.89
N GLY A 248 -42.69 19.92 -12.47
CA GLY A 248 -44.14 20.06 -12.60
C GLY A 248 -44.95 18.96 -11.91
N GLY A 249 -44.44 18.38 -10.82
CA GLY A 249 -45.12 17.34 -10.04
C GLY A 249 -45.02 15.91 -10.61
N SER A 250 -44.19 15.68 -11.63
CA SER A 250 -44.06 14.37 -12.27
C SER A 250 -42.61 13.99 -12.57
N TRP A 251 -42.32 12.68 -12.55
CA TRP A 251 -41.04 12.12 -12.96
C TRP A 251 -41.01 11.85 -14.45
N GLN A 252 -39.91 12.23 -15.10
CA GLN A 252 -39.67 12.01 -16.52
C GLN A 252 -38.24 11.50 -16.75
N ILE A 253 -38.05 10.63 -17.73
CA ILE A 253 -36.71 10.24 -18.18
C ILE A 253 -36.07 11.44 -18.86
N THR A 254 -34.80 11.72 -18.57
CA THR A 254 -34.03 12.77 -19.24
C THR A 254 -32.80 12.21 -19.93
N THR A 255 -32.47 12.80 -21.08
CA THR A 255 -31.20 12.57 -21.80
C THR A 255 -30.30 13.79 -21.79
N MET A 256 -30.65 14.82 -21.00
CA MET A 256 -29.87 16.06 -20.85
C MET A 256 -28.41 15.79 -20.46
N PHE A 257 -28.19 14.78 -19.62
CA PHE A 257 -26.85 14.33 -19.19
C PHE A 257 -26.45 13.00 -19.84
N GLY A 258 -26.95 12.76 -21.06
CA GLY A 258 -26.81 11.49 -21.76
C GLY A 258 -27.70 10.38 -21.21
N SER A 259 -27.60 9.20 -21.84
CA SER A 259 -28.30 7.97 -21.42
C SER A 259 -27.54 7.18 -20.36
N SER A 260 -26.25 7.46 -20.17
CA SER A 260 -25.43 6.81 -19.15
C SER A 260 -25.77 7.36 -17.76
N PRO A 261 -25.88 6.50 -16.74
CA PRO A 261 -26.03 6.95 -15.36
C PRO A 261 -24.96 7.94 -14.92
N ALA A 262 -25.38 9.04 -14.31
CA ALA A 262 -24.50 9.94 -13.60
C ALA A 262 -24.05 9.30 -12.28
N LYS A 263 -22.75 9.38 -12.00
CA LYS A 263 -22.12 9.01 -10.73
C LYS A 263 -22.23 10.12 -9.69
N GLN A 264 -22.28 11.37 -10.14
CA GLN A 264 -22.30 12.56 -9.28
C GLN A 264 -23.00 13.71 -10.00
N TYR A 265 -23.73 14.51 -9.24
CA TYR A 265 -24.09 15.88 -9.60
C TYR A 265 -23.24 16.83 -8.76
N GLN A 266 -22.61 17.81 -9.39
CA GLN A 266 -21.74 18.77 -8.72
C GLN A 266 -22.18 20.18 -9.06
N TYR A 267 -22.26 21.02 -8.03
CA TYR A 267 -22.59 22.43 -8.20
C TYR A 267 -21.34 23.27 -8.45
N PHE A 268 -21.51 24.33 -9.22
CA PHE A 268 -20.51 25.37 -9.44
C PHE A 268 -21.19 26.75 -9.50
N ASN A 269 -20.41 27.81 -9.71
CA ASN A 269 -20.92 29.20 -9.77
C ASN A 269 -21.78 29.56 -8.55
N ASN A 270 -21.20 29.40 -7.34
CA ASN A 270 -21.88 29.61 -6.05
C ASN A 270 -23.17 28.80 -5.85
N GLY A 271 -23.33 27.72 -6.62
CA GLY A 271 -24.49 26.84 -6.51
C GLY A 271 -25.60 27.14 -7.50
N ASP A 272 -25.44 28.12 -8.38
CA ASP A 272 -26.43 28.53 -9.38
C ASP A 272 -26.41 27.65 -10.63
N ASP A 273 -25.37 26.84 -10.81
CA ASP A 273 -25.24 25.92 -11.94
C ASP A 273 -24.87 24.51 -11.49
N LEU A 274 -25.14 23.54 -12.37
CA LEU A 274 -24.96 22.12 -12.11
C LEU A 274 -24.22 21.42 -13.25
N LEU A 275 -23.35 20.48 -12.90
CA LEU A 275 -22.77 19.51 -13.83
C LEU A 275 -23.09 18.08 -13.39
N ALA A 276 -23.12 17.17 -14.34
CA ALA A 276 -23.33 15.74 -14.13
C ALA A 276 -22.11 14.96 -14.65
N VAL A 277 -21.57 14.09 -13.80
CA VAL A 277 -20.42 13.25 -14.12
C VAL A 277 -20.91 11.85 -14.45
N THR A 278 -20.70 11.39 -15.67
CA THR A 278 -20.92 10.00 -16.08
C THR A 278 -19.57 9.29 -16.22
N ALA A 279 -19.56 7.97 -16.40
CA ALA A 279 -18.29 7.24 -16.56
C ALA A 279 -17.43 7.74 -17.75
N GLN A 280 -18.04 8.30 -18.80
CA GLN A 280 -17.35 8.65 -20.06
C GLN A 280 -17.36 10.14 -20.38
N ARG A 281 -18.29 10.90 -19.78
CA ARG A 281 -18.47 12.32 -20.08
C ARG A 281 -18.82 13.13 -18.84
N VAL A 282 -18.34 14.36 -18.79
CA VAL A 282 -18.84 15.41 -17.90
C VAL A 282 -19.80 16.28 -18.70
N TYR A 283 -21.03 16.44 -18.22
CA TYR A 283 -22.05 17.29 -18.84
C TYR A 283 -22.27 18.54 -17.99
N ILE A 284 -22.22 19.71 -18.61
CA ILE A 284 -22.56 20.99 -17.98
C ILE A 284 -24.02 21.31 -18.34
N ILE A 285 -24.78 21.79 -17.37
CA ILE A 285 -26.14 22.28 -17.63
C ILE A 285 -26.10 23.36 -18.73
N GLY A 286 -27.04 23.28 -19.67
CA GLY A 286 -27.01 24.08 -20.92
C GLY A 286 -26.48 23.32 -22.14
N GLY A 287 -25.96 22.10 -21.98
CA GLY A 287 -25.80 21.12 -23.07
C GLY A 287 -24.37 20.84 -23.52
N THR A 288 -23.38 21.56 -23.01
CA THR A 288 -21.96 21.28 -23.29
C THR A 288 -21.52 20.01 -22.58
N SER A 289 -20.70 19.18 -23.22
CA SER A 289 -20.11 18.02 -22.56
C SER A 289 -18.73 17.67 -23.10
N TYR A 290 -17.88 17.16 -22.21
CA TYR A 290 -16.49 16.81 -22.49
C TYR A 290 -16.28 15.32 -22.29
N ALA A 291 -15.55 14.69 -23.21
CA ALA A 291 -15.22 13.27 -23.15
C ALA A 291 -13.75 13.07 -22.77
N LEU A 292 -13.46 11.93 -22.13
CA LEU A 292 -12.09 11.52 -21.84
C LEU A 292 -11.85 10.06 -22.24
N PRO A 293 -11.30 9.81 -23.45
CA PRO A 293 -10.98 8.46 -23.90
C PRO A 293 -9.88 7.80 -23.05
N GLY A 294 -9.97 6.47 -22.90
CA GLY A 294 -8.92 5.65 -22.29
C GLY A 294 -8.96 5.55 -20.75
N THR A 295 -9.89 6.22 -20.08
CA THR A 295 -10.16 6.04 -18.65
C THR A 295 -11.63 6.34 -18.35
N VAL A 296 -12.01 6.38 -17.07
CA VAL A 296 -13.35 6.76 -16.62
C VAL A 296 -13.29 7.96 -15.68
N PHE A 297 -14.31 8.81 -15.72
CA PHE A 297 -14.49 9.83 -14.69
C PHE A 297 -15.11 9.21 -13.43
N ASN A 298 -14.60 9.62 -12.27
CA ASN A 298 -15.18 9.30 -10.97
C ASN A 298 -15.87 10.51 -10.36
N SER A 299 -15.25 11.68 -10.50
CA SER A 299 -15.74 12.96 -10.01
C SER A 299 -15.26 14.10 -10.89
N ALA A 300 -15.90 15.26 -10.82
CA ALA A 300 -15.43 16.46 -11.48
C ALA A 300 -15.94 17.72 -10.78
N ILE A 301 -15.18 18.80 -10.91
CA ILE A 301 -15.54 20.13 -10.40
C ILE A 301 -15.05 21.21 -11.37
N LEU A 302 -15.89 22.20 -11.60
CA LEU A 302 -15.61 23.32 -12.48
C LEU A 302 -15.24 24.56 -11.66
N ASP A 303 -14.09 25.15 -11.92
CA ASP A 303 -13.73 26.50 -11.49
C ASP A 303 -14.19 27.50 -12.56
N PRO A 304 -15.31 28.23 -12.34
CA PRO A 304 -15.81 29.20 -13.31
C PRO A 304 -14.90 30.43 -13.42
N GLY A 305 -14.20 30.82 -12.34
CA GLY A 305 -13.32 31.98 -12.34
C GLY A 305 -12.09 31.77 -13.23
N ARG A 306 -11.61 30.53 -13.33
CA ARG A 306 -10.49 30.14 -14.21
C ARG A 306 -10.92 29.44 -15.50
N ASN A 307 -12.22 29.27 -15.74
CA ASN A 307 -12.76 28.47 -16.85
C ASN A 307 -12.05 27.12 -17.00
N THR A 308 -11.89 26.40 -15.88
CA THR A 308 -11.07 25.18 -15.78
C THR A 308 -11.87 24.04 -15.13
N LEU A 309 -11.96 22.90 -15.81
CA LEU A 309 -12.60 21.69 -15.29
C LEU A 309 -11.54 20.72 -14.77
N TYR A 310 -11.65 20.37 -13.50
CA TYR A 310 -10.85 19.31 -12.86
C TYR A 310 -11.69 18.05 -12.76
N ALA A 311 -11.13 16.90 -13.13
CA ALA A 311 -11.84 15.64 -13.07
C ALA A 311 -10.96 14.53 -12.49
N GLY A 312 -11.45 13.88 -11.44
CA GLY A 312 -10.84 12.68 -10.89
C GLY A 312 -11.09 11.49 -11.83
N THR A 313 -10.02 10.78 -12.19
CA THR A 313 -10.08 9.66 -13.14
C THR A 313 -9.83 8.31 -12.45
N GLY A 314 -10.26 7.23 -13.08
CA GLY A 314 -10.06 5.87 -12.55
C GLY A 314 -8.63 5.34 -12.66
N SER A 315 -7.74 5.98 -13.42
CA SER A 315 -6.40 5.43 -13.71
C SER A 315 -5.31 6.42 -14.15
N ARG A 316 -5.61 7.71 -14.31
CA ARG A 316 -4.67 8.71 -14.90
C ARG A 316 -4.46 9.96 -14.04
N GLY A 317 -4.77 9.89 -12.75
CA GLY A 317 -4.69 11.01 -11.83
C GLY A 317 -5.86 11.99 -11.99
N THR A 318 -5.60 13.29 -11.74
CA THR A 318 -6.58 14.34 -12.01
C THR A 318 -6.39 14.87 -13.42
N ALA A 319 -7.43 14.78 -14.25
CA ALA A 319 -7.47 15.41 -15.55
C ALA A 319 -7.87 16.89 -15.41
N ILE A 320 -7.17 17.76 -16.12
CA ILE A 320 -7.42 19.20 -16.18
C ILE A 320 -7.78 19.57 -17.61
N LEU A 321 -8.88 20.30 -17.77
CA LEU A 321 -9.25 20.90 -19.03
C LEU A 321 -9.32 22.42 -18.88
N SER A 322 -8.37 23.11 -19.51
CA SER A 322 -8.28 24.57 -19.51
C SER A 322 -7.66 25.10 -20.82
N PRO A 323 -8.31 26.02 -21.55
CA PRO A 323 -9.70 26.46 -21.39
C PRO A 323 -10.69 25.38 -21.87
N LEU A 324 -11.97 25.57 -21.55
CA LEU A 324 -13.09 24.69 -21.92
C LEU A 324 -13.48 24.72 -23.42
N THR A 325 -12.51 24.63 -24.34
CA THR A 325 -12.72 24.80 -25.80
C THR A 325 -12.60 23.51 -26.63
N SER A 326 -11.97 22.45 -26.11
CA SER A 326 -11.78 21.16 -26.79
C SER A 326 -11.73 20.02 -25.76
N ASP A 327 -11.58 18.76 -26.20
CA ASP A 327 -11.34 17.60 -25.31
C ASP A 327 -9.82 17.35 -25.09
N ASN A 328 -9.02 18.42 -25.02
CA ASN A 328 -7.57 18.33 -24.82
C ASN A 328 -7.23 18.39 -23.33
N TRP A 329 -7.12 17.23 -22.69
CA TRP A 329 -6.86 17.10 -21.26
C TRP A 329 -5.37 17.08 -20.94
N GLU A 330 -4.99 17.86 -19.94
CA GLU A 330 -3.73 17.71 -19.21
C GLU A 330 -3.95 16.81 -17.99
N PHE A 331 -2.88 16.21 -17.45
CA PHE A 331 -3.00 15.28 -16.33
C PHE A 331 -2.00 15.66 -15.23
N LEU A 332 -2.54 15.85 -14.02
CA LEU A 332 -1.76 15.81 -12.79
C LEU A 332 -1.63 14.37 -12.34
N ASN A 333 -0.45 13.80 -12.56
CA ASN A 333 -0.12 12.46 -12.10
C ASN A 333 1.03 12.54 -11.09
N PRO A 334 0.75 12.38 -9.79
CA PRO A 334 1.79 12.36 -8.77
C PRO A 334 2.79 11.23 -9.03
N GLU A 335 4.05 11.44 -8.67
CA GLU A 335 5.06 10.38 -8.73
C GLU A 335 4.66 9.21 -7.82
N GLY A 336 4.76 7.99 -8.34
CA GLY A 336 4.40 6.80 -7.59
C GLY A 336 4.15 5.59 -8.48
N PRO A 337 3.86 4.44 -7.85
CA PRO A 337 3.51 3.21 -8.55
C PRO A 337 2.17 3.34 -9.29
N TYR A 338 2.03 2.65 -10.43
CA TYR A 338 0.78 2.71 -11.24
C TYR A 338 -0.43 2.08 -10.52
N LEU A 339 -0.22 1.07 -9.67
CA LEU A 339 -1.25 0.36 -8.90
C LEU A 339 -0.79 0.13 -7.46
N ASN A 340 -1.73 -0.08 -6.54
CA ASN A 340 -1.48 -0.43 -5.14
C ASN A 340 -1.34 -1.95 -4.90
N PHE A 341 -0.80 -2.69 -5.87
CA PHE A 341 -0.61 -4.13 -5.76
C PHE A 341 0.88 -4.45 -5.80
N PHE A 342 1.37 -5.13 -4.77
CA PHE A 342 2.78 -5.51 -4.66
C PHE A 342 2.88 -6.95 -4.21
N THR A 343 3.35 -7.81 -5.11
CA THR A 343 3.53 -9.23 -4.84
C THR A 343 4.89 -9.70 -5.33
N GLY A 344 5.41 -10.75 -4.72
CA GLY A 344 6.70 -11.32 -5.08
C GLY A 344 7.85 -10.33 -4.97
N MET A 345 7.83 -9.40 -4.02
CA MET A 345 8.86 -8.35 -3.91
C MET A 345 10.25 -8.94 -3.70
N ARG A 346 11.26 -8.33 -4.33
CA ARG A 346 12.69 -8.64 -4.18
C ARG A 346 13.49 -7.35 -4.17
N SER A 347 14.55 -7.31 -3.38
CA SER A 347 15.45 -6.16 -3.33
C SER A 347 16.90 -6.62 -3.44
N ALA A 348 17.69 -5.91 -4.24
CA ALA A 348 19.13 -6.09 -4.34
C ALA A 348 19.79 -4.79 -4.82
N ASP A 349 20.99 -4.51 -4.35
CA ASP A 349 21.83 -3.37 -4.79
C ASP A 349 21.21 -1.96 -4.61
N GLY A 350 20.17 -1.81 -3.77
CA GLY A 350 19.41 -0.56 -3.63
C GLY A 350 18.18 -0.46 -4.55
N ILE A 351 17.89 -1.51 -5.32
CA ILE A 351 16.74 -1.60 -6.23
C ILE A 351 15.72 -2.56 -5.65
N LEU A 352 14.46 -2.13 -5.59
CA LEU A 352 13.31 -2.98 -5.27
C LEU A 352 12.53 -3.29 -6.56
N ILE A 353 12.22 -4.55 -6.79
CA ILE A 353 11.30 -4.97 -7.85
C ILE A 353 10.04 -5.61 -7.25
N SER A 354 8.91 -5.47 -7.96
CA SER A 354 7.64 -6.06 -7.55
C SER A 354 6.78 -6.41 -8.76
N ALA A 355 6.06 -7.53 -8.67
CA ALA A 355 4.92 -7.76 -9.54
C ALA A 355 3.73 -6.90 -9.09
N SER A 356 2.81 -6.58 -10.00
CA SER A 356 1.73 -5.62 -9.74
C SER A 356 0.31 -6.19 -9.81
N SER A 357 0.14 -7.49 -9.54
CA SER A 357 -1.20 -8.10 -9.39
C SER A 357 -1.55 -8.35 -7.92
N PRO A 358 -2.85 -8.35 -7.56
CA PRO A 358 -3.30 -8.60 -6.19
C PRO A 358 -3.07 -10.05 -5.72
N GLY A 359 -2.71 -10.95 -6.63
CA GLY A 359 -2.38 -12.33 -6.34
C GLY A 359 -2.49 -13.23 -7.58
N PRO A 360 -2.28 -14.55 -7.42
CA PRO A 360 -2.47 -15.52 -8.49
C PRO A 360 -3.93 -15.50 -8.97
N GLY A 361 -4.15 -15.45 -10.29
CA GLY A 361 -5.48 -15.36 -10.91
C GLY A 361 -6.40 -16.50 -10.48
N ARG A 362 -7.31 -16.22 -9.54
CA ARG A 362 -8.40 -17.15 -9.17
C ARG A 362 -9.63 -16.80 -9.99
N SER A 363 -10.38 -17.83 -10.41
CA SER A 363 -11.71 -17.64 -11.01
C SER A 363 -12.58 -16.75 -10.12
N GLY A 364 -13.01 -15.59 -10.61
CA GLY A 364 -13.89 -14.64 -9.88
C GLY A 364 -13.25 -13.30 -9.50
N PHE A 365 -11.93 -13.14 -9.64
CA PHE A 365 -11.22 -11.87 -9.41
C PHE A 365 -10.39 -11.51 -10.65
N PRO A 366 -10.94 -10.81 -11.66
CA PRO A 366 -10.15 -10.37 -12.80
C PRO A 366 -9.12 -9.33 -12.34
N SER A 367 -7.84 -9.64 -12.52
CA SER A 367 -6.76 -8.65 -12.39
C SER A 367 -7.00 -7.52 -13.39
N PRO A 368 -6.75 -6.25 -13.03
CA PRO A 368 -6.80 -5.16 -14.00
C PRO A 368 -5.90 -5.48 -15.20
N PRO A 369 -6.32 -5.16 -16.43
CA PRO A 369 -5.50 -5.41 -17.60
C PRO A 369 -4.16 -4.66 -17.55
N GLN A 370 -4.08 -3.56 -16.77
CA GLN A 370 -2.88 -2.76 -16.51
C GLN A 370 -1.91 -3.37 -15.48
N THR A 371 -2.13 -4.61 -15.04
CA THR A 371 -1.14 -5.32 -14.24
C THR A 371 0.11 -5.65 -15.08
N GLY A 372 1.27 -5.69 -14.44
CA GLY A 372 2.60 -5.65 -15.06
C GLY A 372 3.67 -5.69 -13.99
N TYR A 373 4.70 -4.86 -13.99
CA TYR A 373 5.68 -4.88 -12.89
C TYR A 373 6.23 -3.51 -12.56
N PHE A 374 6.85 -3.42 -11.40
CA PHE A 374 7.44 -2.22 -10.86
C PHE A 374 8.93 -2.41 -10.60
N ILE A 375 9.69 -1.36 -10.88
CA ILE A 375 11.08 -1.21 -10.48
C ILE A 375 11.18 0.12 -9.74
N PHE A 376 11.62 0.06 -8.49
CA PHE A 376 11.92 1.22 -7.66
C PHE A 376 13.43 1.34 -7.51
N ASP A 377 13.98 2.41 -8.07
CA ASP A 377 15.41 2.69 -8.07
C ASP A 377 15.63 4.17 -7.78
N ASN A 378 16.56 4.47 -6.87
CA ASN A 378 16.93 5.85 -6.48
C ASN A 378 15.74 6.77 -6.15
N GLY A 379 14.71 6.24 -5.49
CA GLY A 379 13.52 7.03 -5.12
C GLY A 379 12.46 7.15 -6.22
N ILE A 380 12.69 6.58 -7.40
CA ILE A 380 11.82 6.71 -8.57
C ILE A 380 11.11 5.38 -8.85
N TRP A 381 9.79 5.45 -9.04
CA TRP A 381 8.97 4.32 -9.45
C TRP A 381 8.83 4.25 -10.98
N ASN A 382 9.31 3.16 -11.57
CA ASN A 382 9.07 2.82 -12.97
C ASN A 382 8.03 1.71 -13.06
N SER A 383 6.98 1.94 -13.86
CA SER A 383 5.86 1.00 -14.03
C SER A 383 5.78 0.51 -15.46
N TYR A 384 5.83 -0.82 -15.63
CA TYR A 384 5.82 -1.48 -16.92
C TYR A 384 4.55 -2.32 -17.07
N ASN A 385 3.65 -1.91 -17.96
CA ASN A 385 2.39 -2.59 -18.22
C ASN A 385 1.94 -2.35 -19.67
N ILE A 386 0.76 -2.83 -20.06
CA ILE A 386 0.25 -2.68 -21.43
C ILE A 386 -0.02 -1.23 -21.85
N ASP A 387 -0.15 -0.28 -20.91
CA ASP A 387 -0.37 1.14 -21.20
C ASP A 387 0.97 1.89 -21.33
N THR A 388 2.02 1.43 -20.65
CA THR A 388 3.32 2.10 -20.58
C THR A 388 4.42 1.43 -21.41
N THR A 389 4.21 0.19 -21.87
CA THR A 389 5.25 -0.63 -22.50
C THR A 389 4.72 -1.35 -23.76
N PRO A 390 5.12 -0.91 -24.97
CA PRO A 390 4.65 -1.49 -26.24
C PRO A 390 4.89 -3.00 -26.39
N GLU A 391 6.01 -3.51 -25.88
CA GLU A 391 6.39 -4.92 -25.90
C GLU A 391 5.37 -5.78 -25.13
N LEU A 392 4.88 -5.27 -23.99
CA LEU A 392 3.87 -5.93 -23.18
C LEU A 392 2.48 -5.80 -23.82
N ALA A 393 2.17 -4.63 -24.39
CA ALA A 393 0.92 -4.35 -25.07
C ALA A 393 0.69 -5.29 -26.27
N GLY A 394 1.74 -5.51 -27.09
CA GLY A 394 1.68 -6.32 -28.30
C GLY A 394 1.28 -7.78 -28.08
N VAL A 395 1.51 -8.30 -26.86
CA VAL A 395 1.16 -9.69 -26.47
C VAL A 395 0.15 -9.75 -25.32
N GLN A 396 -0.42 -8.61 -24.92
CA GLN A 396 -1.33 -8.50 -23.77
C GLN A 396 -0.77 -9.14 -22.49
N PHE A 397 0.51 -8.90 -22.21
CA PHE A 397 1.17 -9.41 -21.01
C PHE A 397 0.64 -8.67 -19.77
N ASN A 398 0.09 -9.42 -18.82
CA ASN A 398 -0.46 -8.90 -17.57
C ASN A 398 -0.47 -10.02 -16.50
N SER A 399 -1.09 -9.76 -15.34
CA SER A 399 -1.31 -10.75 -14.29
C SER A 399 -0.03 -11.34 -13.70
N THR A 400 1.03 -10.53 -13.58
CA THR A 400 2.31 -10.88 -12.92
C THR A 400 2.14 -11.05 -11.41
N PHE A 401 2.88 -11.96 -10.79
CA PHE A 401 2.80 -12.13 -9.33
C PHE A 401 4.04 -12.74 -8.67
N SER A 402 5.04 -13.16 -9.45
CA SER A 402 6.33 -13.67 -8.98
C SER A 402 7.46 -12.85 -9.59
N SER A 403 8.58 -12.74 -8.88
CA SER A 403 9.77 -12.09 -9.41
C SER A 403 11.07 -12.69 -8.88
N ALA A 404 12.16 -12.50 -9.63
CA ALA A 404 13.51 -12.86 -9.25
C ALA A 404 14.52 -11.84 -9.81
N ILE A 405 15.72 -11.83 -9.23
CA ILE A 405 16.84 -11.00 -9.68
C ILE A 405 18.00 -11.93 -10.04
N SER A 406 18.53 -11.78 -11.25
CA SER A 406 19.79 -12.40 -11.67
C SER A 406 20.86 -11.30 -11.91
N PRO A 407 22.13 -11.67 -12.16
CA PRO A 407 23.16 -10.69 -12.50
C PRO A 407 22.75 -9.77 -13.65
N ASP A 408 22.10 -10.33 -14.69
CA ASP A 408 21.79 -9.61 -15.93
C ASP A 408 20.32 -9.19 -16.06
N TYR A 409 19.39 -9.82 -15.33
CA TYR A 409 17.95 -9.64 -15.54
C TYR A 409 17.17 -9.41 -14.24
N PHE A 410 16.17 -8.53 -14.33
CA PHE A 410 14.96 -8.64 -13.52
C PHE A 410 13.98 -9.57 -14.22
N VAL A 411 13.37 -10.49 -13.49
CA VAL A 411 12.52 -11.53 -14.06
C VAL A 411 11.14 -11.50 -13.40
N PHE A 412 10.08 -11.56 -14.20
CA PHE A 412 8.70 -11.50 -13.71
C PHE A 412 7.84 -12.62 -14.30
N GLY A 413 7.14 -13.37 -13.45
CA GLY A 413 6.28 -14.47 -13.86
C GLY A 413 4.81 -14.08 -13.81
N SER A 414 4.04 -14.52 -14.81
CA SER A 414 2.63 -14.18 -14.96
C SER A 414 1.69 -15.38 -14.82
N TRP A 415 0.44 -15.07 -14.51
CA TRP A 415 -0.66 -16.03 -14.49
C TRP A 415 -1.32 -16.11 -15.86
N GLY A 416 -0.67 -16.82 -16.78
CA GLY A 416 -1.25 -17.15 -18.09
C GLY A 416 -0.61 -16.44 -19.29
N ARG A 417 0.46 -15.66 -19.11
CA ARG A 417 1.18 -14.96 -20.19
C ARG A 417 2.67 -15.30 -20.26
N GLY A 418 3.12 -16.31 -19.53
CA GLY A 418 4.53 -16.70 -19.46
C GLY A 418 5.34 -15.83 -18.49
N ALA A 419 6.52 -15.41 -18.89
CA ALA A 419 7.42 -14.60 -18.06
C ALA A 419 8.04 -13.44 -18.85
N VAL A 420 8.64 -12.49 -18.16
CA VAL A 420 9.42 -11.39 -18.75
C VAL A 420 10.85 -11.48 -18.23
N LEU A 421 11.81 -11.32 -19.14
CA LEU A 421 13.20 -10.96 -18.85
C LEU A 421 13.38 -9.47 -19.15
N HIS A 422 13.79 -8.70 -18.16
CA HIS A 422 14.11 -7.29 -18.30
C HIS A 422 15.59 -7.09 -18.02
N ASN A 423 16.36 -6.77 -19.05
CA ASN A 423 17.81 -6.62 -18.96
C ASN A 423 18.19 -5.40 -18.11
N ARG A 424 18.98 -5.63 -17.06
CA ARG A 424 19.37 -4.60 -16.08
C ARG A 424 20.29 -3.53 -16.67
N SER A 425 21.00 -3.84 -17.76
CA SER A 425 22.00 -2.96 -18.38
C SER A 425 21.48 -2.24 -19.62
N THR A 426 20.68 -2.92 -20.45
CA THR A 426 20.18 -2.37 -21.73
C THR A 426 18.74 -1.87 -21.66
N ASP A 427 18.03 -2.13 -20.57
CA ASP A 427 16.58 -1.89 -20.41
C ASP A 427 15.70 -2.69 -21.40
N GLU A 428 16.29 -3.66 -22.12
CA GLU A 428 15.57 -4.49 -23.08
C GLU A 428 14.58 -5.45 -22.38
N ILE A 429 13.36 -5.52 -22.90
CA ILE A 429 12.27 -6.35 -22.37
C ILE A 429 11.95 -7.47 -23.34
N THR A 430 12.11 -8.71 -22.90
CA THR A 430 11.77 -9.92 -23.65
C THR A 430 10.65 -10.68 -22.95
N VAL A 431 9.52 -10.88 -23.65
CA VAL A 431 8.42 -11.73 -23.16
C VAL A 431 8.66 -13.18 -23.57
N LEU A 432 8.88 -14.05 -22.58
CA LEU A 432 9.03 -15.49 -22.74
C LEU A 432 7.66 -16.16 -22.82
N ASN A 433 7.42 -16.83 -23.93
CA ASN A 433 6.21 -17.61 -24.19
C ASN A 433 6.55 -18.87 -24.99
N ARG A 434 5.55 -19.64 -25.42
CA ARG A 434 5.77 -20.92 -26.10
C ARG A 434 6.50 -20.82 -27.45
N THR A 435 6.53 -19.65 -28.09
CA THR A 435 7.16 -19.48 -29.41
C THR A 435 8.68 -19.26 -29.34
N ASN A 436 9.18 -18.78 -28.21
CA ASN A 436 10.59 -18.42 -28.02
C ASN A 436 11.23 -19.04 -26.77
N SER A 437 10.48 -19.87 -26.03
CA SER A 437 10.96 -20.57 -24.85
C SER A 437 10.27 -21.93 -24.70
N PRO A 438 10.86 -22.87 -23.96
CA PRO A 438 10.24 -24.16 -23.66
C PRO A 438 9.19 -24.09 -22.55
N LEU A 439 8.85 -22.89 -22.04
CA LEU A 439 7.83 -22.71 -21.01
C LEU A 439 6.51 -23.34 -21.46
N GLU A 440 6.01 -24.27 -20.65
CA GLU A 440 4.92 -25.15 -21.06
C GLU A 440 3.55 -24.59 -20.60
N PRO A 441 2.55 -24.48 -21.51
CA PRO A 441 1.21 -24.05 -21.12
C PRO A 441 0.45 -25.16 -20.39
N ILE A 442 -0.66 -24.79 -19.76
CA ILE A 442 -1.58 -25.76 -19.17
C ILE A 442 -2.16 -26.70 -20.23
N ALA A 443 -2.55 -27.90 -19.81
CA ALA A 443 -3.23 -28.86 -20.69
C ALA A 443 -4.47 -28.24 -21.35
N GLY A 444 -4.58 -28.39 -22.68
CA GLY A 444 -5.69 -27.86 -23.48
C GLY A 444 -5.55 -26.38 -23.88
N SER A 445 -4.44 -25.71 -23.55
CA SER A 445 -4.13 -24.35 -24.02
C SER A 445 -2.79 -24.29 -24.76
N ASN A 446 -2.68 -23.36 -25.72
CA ASN A 446 -1.41 -23.07 -26.40
C ASN A 446 -0.75 -21.77 -25.90
N THR A 447 -1.47 -20.95 -25.15
CA THR A 447 -1.03 -19.59 -24.79
C THR A 447 -1.04 -19.34 -23.28
N PHE A 448 -1.71 -20.18 -22.49
CA PHE A 448 -1.89 -19.97 -21.07
C PHE A 448 -0.77 -20.66 -20.26
N ILE A 449 0.34 -19.94 -20.10
CA ILE A 449 1.51 -20.38 -19.33
C ILE A 449 1.50 -19.67 -17.97
N VAL A 450 1.48 -20.44 -16.88
CA VAL A 450 1.44 -19.92 -15.51
C VAL A 450 2.81 -20.11 -14.86
N VAL A 451 3.45 -19.02 -14.45
CA VAL A 451 4.81 -19.03 -13.89
C VAL A 451 4.83 -18.48 -12.45
N PRO A 452 4.47 -19.29 -11.42
CA PRO A 452 4.41 -18.85 -10.03
C PRO A 452 5.73 -18.87 -9.27
N GLY A 453 6.70 -19.65 -9.73
CA GLY A 453 7.99 -19.82 -9.06
C GLY A 453 9.10 -19.41 -10.00
N ILE A 454 9.91 -18.45 -9.57
CA ILE A 454 11.12 -18.05 -10.27
C ILE A 454 12.18 -17.82 -9.20
N ASP A 455 13.39 -18.31 -9.43
CA ASP A 455 14.56 -17.93 -8.64
C ASP A 455 15.86 -18.14 -9.43
N THR A 456 16.97 -17.61 -8.93
CA THR A 456 18.29 -17.69 -9.60
C THR A 456 19.24 -18.58 -8.81
N ASP A 457 20.03 -19.41 -9.50
CA ASP A 457 21.09 -20.20 -8.85
C ASP A 457 22.40 -19.41 -8.69
N THR A 458 23.37 -19.97 -7.95
CA THR A 458 24.66 -19.30 -7.68
C THR A 458 25.53 -19.07 -8.92
N ARG A 459 25.18 -19.68 -10.06
CA ARG A 459 25.85 -19.50 -11.36
C ARG A 459 25.14 -18.46 -12.24
N GLY A 460 24.05 -17.86 -11.75
CA GLY A 460 23.27 -16.87 -12.49
C GLY A 460 22.21 -17.48 -13.42
N ASN A 461 21.98 -18.80 -13.38
CA ASN A 461 20.92 -19.42 -14.17
C ASN A 461 19.55 -19.09 -13.57
N ILE A 462 18.58 -18.82 -14.43
CA ILE A 462 17.22 -18.47 -14.04
C ILE A 462 16.35 -19.72 -14.12
N TRP A 463 15.70 -20.06 -13.01
CA TRP A 463 14.84 -21.23 -12.91
C TRP A 463 13.37 -20.82 -12.89
N PHE A 464 12.54 -21.59 -13.57
CA PHE A 464 11.11 -21.34 -13.75
C PHE A 464 10.30 -22.56 -13.35
N VAL A 465 9.26 -22.35 -12.56
CA VAL A 465 8.19 -23.32 -12.32
C VAL A 465 7.02 -23.01 -13.25
N CYS A 466 6.56 -24.00 -14.01
CA CYS A 466 5.34 -23.91 -14.82
C CYS A 466 4.19 -24.66 -14.13
N TYR A 467 3.30 -23.91 -13.47
CA TYR A 467 2.17 -24.49 -12.74
C TYR A 467 1.13 -25.05 -13.69
N LEU A 468 0.60 -26.25 -13.37
CA LEU A 468 -0.33 -27.03 -14.20
C LEU A 468 0.21 -27.45 -15.58
N ALA A 469 1.52 -27.30 -15.83
CA ALA A 469 2.17 -27.89 -17.00
C ALA A 469 2.09 -29.44 -16.92
N PRO A 470 1.70 -30.13 -18.01
CA PRO A 470 1.51 -31.57 -17.97
C PRO A 470 2.81 -32.37 -17.93
N ASN A 471 3.91 -31.87 -18.53
CA ASN A 471 5.15 -32.64 -18.66
C ASN A 471 6.36 -32.01 -17.93
N ASN A 472 6.65 -30.73 -18.19
CA ASN A 472 7.87 -30.06 -17.72
C ASN A 472 7.52 -28.91 -16.77
N THR A 473 7.42 -29.24 -15.47
CA THR A 473 7.04 -28.27 -14.43
C THR A 473 8.20 -27.43 -13.92
N LEU A 474 9.45 -27.83 -14.16
CA LEU A 474 10.66 -27.10 -13.75
C LEU A 474 11.60 -26.95 -14.95
N GLN A 475 12.05 -25.72 -15.20
CA GLN A 475 12.89 -25.37 -16.34
C GLN A 475 13.99 -24.40 -15.89
N MET A 476 15.12 -24.39 -16.60
CA MET A 476 16.26 -23.52 -16.33
C MET A 476 16.71 -22.85 -17.62
N TYR A 477 17.01 -21.56 -17.55
CA TYR A 477 17.62 -20.78 -18.60
C TYR A 477 19.02 -20.33 -18.17
N ASP A 478 20.02 -20.63 -18.99
CA ASP A 478 21.38 -20.13 -18.85
C ASP A 478 21.53 -18.89 -19.75
N PRO A 479 21.53 -17.67 -19.19
CA PRO A 479 21.67 -16.45 -19.98
C PRO A 479 23.06 -16.29 -20.61
N GLY A 480 24.10 -16.91 -20.04
CA GLY A 480 25.45 -16.85 -20.56
C GLY A 480 25.64 -17.69 -21.83
N MET A 481 24.89 -18.79 -21.95
CA MET A 481 24.89 -19.64 -23.16
C MET A 481 23.67 -19.40 -24.07
N GLY A 482 22.60 -18.79 -23.57
CA GLY A 482 21.32 -18.69 -24.26
C GLY A 482 20.57 -20.02 -24.35
N GLU A 483 20.88 -20.97 -23.46
CA GLU A 483 20.42 -22.35 -23.54
C GLU A 483 19.35 -22.67 -22.47
N TRP A 484 18.49 -23.64 -22.79
CA TRP A 484 17.44 -24.09 -21.89
C TRP A 484 17.62 -25.55 -21.48
N SER A 485 17.29 -25.85 -20.22
CA SER A 485 17.18 -27.21 -19.70
C SER A 485 15.78 -27.44 -19.11
N GLN A 486 15.19 -28.61 -19.38
CA GLN A 486 13.89 -29.00 -18.87
C GLN A 486 14.03 -30.21 -17.95
N TYR A 487 13.34 -30.17 -16.81
CA TYR A 487 13.38 -31.22 -15.80
C TYR A 487 12.02 -31.88 -15.68
N GLN A 488 12.04 -33.22 -15.73
CA GLN A 488 10.84 -34.02 -15.51
C GLN A 488 10.36 -33.86 -14.06
N ARG A 489 9.06 -34.12 -13.86
CA ARG A 489 8.48 -34.15 -12.52
C ARG A 489 9.24 -35.13 -11.62
N SER A 490 9.52 -34.73 -10.39
CA SER A 490 10.22 -35.58 -9.44
C SER A 490 9.39 -36.80 -9.07
N ALA A 491 10.02 -37.98 -9.04
CA ALA A 491 9.42 -39.22 -8.56
C ALA A 491 9.01 -39.17 -7.07
N ALA A 492 9.51 -38.19 -6.30
CA ALA A 492 9.09 -37.93 -4.92
C ALA A 492 7.69 -37.30 -4.82
N THR A 493 7.06 -36.93 -5.95
CA THR A 493 5.76 -36.26 -6.00
C THR A 493 4.73 -37.06 -6.79
N SER A 494 3.46 -36.83 -6.49
CA SER A 494 2.31 -37.37 -7.22
C SER A 494 1.72 -36.33 -8.20
N THR A 495 0.72 -36.71 -8.99
CA THR A 495 0.05 -35.81 -9.95
C THR A 495 -0.71 -34.66 -9.30
N THR A 496 -1.07 -34.78 -8.01
CA THR A 496 -1.75 -33.72 -7.25
C THR A 496 -0.77 -32.74 -6.58
N ASP A 497 0.52 -33.06 -6.55
CA ASP A 497 1.59 -32.25 -5.93
C ASP A 497 2.10 -31.17 -6.90
N LEU A 498 1.29 -30.15 -7.15
CA LEU A 498 1.60 -29.14 -8.16
C LEU A 498 2.63 -28.13 -7.65
N TYR A 499 3.72 -27.95 -8.40
CA TYR A 499 4.81 -27.03 -8.07
C TYR A 499 4.32 -25.59 -8.17
N PHE A 500 4.55 -24.79 -7.14
CA PHE A 500 4.02 -23.43 -7.05
C PHE A 500 5.12 -22.38 -6.96
N SER A 501 5.71 -22.14 -5.79
CA SER A 501 6.84 -21.22 -5.66
C SER A 501 8.19 -21.94 -5.76
N LEU A 502 9.26 -21.18 -5.97
CA LEU A 502 10.64 -21.68 -6.02
C LEU A 502 11.54 -20.79 -5.17
N THR A 503 12.41 -21.43 -4.39
CA THR A 503 13.54 -20.80 -3.70
C THR A 503 14.77 -21.66 -3.92
N ILE A 504 15.89 -21.06 -4.32
CA ILE A 504 17.18 -21.73 -4.49
C ILE A 504 18.11 -21.26 -3.38
N ASP A 505 18.66 -22.21 -2.64
CA ASP A 505 19.60 -21.90 -1.56
C ASP A 505 21.04 -21.80 -2.07
N SER A 506 21.96 -21.40 -1.18
CA SER A 506 23.38 -21.28 -1.47
C SER A 506 24.08 -22.58 -1.87
N PHE A 507 23.42 -23.74 -1.75
CA PHE A 507 23.92 -25.05 -2.20
C PHE A 507 23.32 -25.46 -3.55
N ASP A 508 22.64 -24.53 -4.24
CA ASP A 508 21.87 -24.73 -5.46
C ASP A 508 20.76 -25.80 -5.31
N GLN A 509 20.24 -26.01 -4.10
CA GLN A 509 19.07 -26.88 -3.87
C GLN A 509 17.77 -26.11 -4.10
N LYS A 510 16.77 -26.78 -4.68
CA LYS A 510 15.50 -26.16 -5.08
C LYS A 510 14.43 -26.53 -4.06
N TRP A 511 13.99 -25.53 -3.31
CA TRP A 511 12.89 -25.59 -2.37
C TRP A 511 11.61 -25.12 -3.07
N ILE A 512 10.70 -26.05 -3.34
CA ILE A 512 9.50 -25.83 -4.15
C ILE A 512 8.26 -26.06 -3.30
N THR A 513 7.43 -25.04 -3.11
CA THR A 513 6.15 -25.23 -2.41
C THR A 513 5.16 -25.97 -3.31
N LEU A 514 4.32 -26.80 -2.70
CA LEU A 514 3.32 -27.57 -3.41
C LEU A 514 1.92 -27.04 -3.08
N GLN A 515 1.13 -26.72 -4.10
CA GLN A 515 -0.19 -26.12 -3.92
C GLN A 515 -1.19 -26.58 -4.99
N SER A 516 -2.34 -27.11 -4.57
CA SER A 516 -3.46 -27.44 -5.46
C SER A 516 -4.73 -26.65 -5.13
N SER A 517 -5.59 -26.45 -6.13
CA SER A 517 -6.92 -25.84 -5.97
C SER A 517 -7.85 -26.65 -5.06
N THR A 518 -7.67 -27.96 -4.95
CA THR A 518 -8.48 -28.85 -4.11
C THR A 518 -7.95 -29.00 -2.68
N GLY A 519 -6.79 -28.40 -2.38
CA GLY A 519 -6.08 -28.58 -1.10
C GLY A 519 -5.32 -29.91 -0.97
N ALA A 520 -5.50 -30.85 -1.90
CA ALA A 520 -4.69 -32.07 -1.96
C ALA A 520 -3.26 -31.77 -2.43
N GLY A 521 -2.30 -32.62 -2.04
CA GLY A 521 -0.93 -32.53 -2.54
C GLY A 521 -0.13 -31.29 -2.10
N ARG A 522 -0.43 -30.77 -0.90
CA ARG A 522 0.35 -29.69 -0.28
C ARG A 522 1.66 -30.22 0.34
N GLY A 523 2.55 -29.30 0.70
CA GLY A 523 3.83 -29.58 1.33
C GLY A 523 4.97 -28.79 0.70
N LEU A 524 6.18 -29.27 0.93
CA LEU A 524 7.42 -28.67 0.43
C LEU A 524 8.26 -29.75 -0.24
N LEU A 525 8.64 -29.54 -1.49
CA LEU A 525 9.56 -30.41 -2.21
C LEU A 525 10.96 -29.81 -2.16
N LEU A 526 11.94 -30.61 -1.76
CA LEU A 526 13.36 -30.29 -1.90
C LEU A 526 13.94 -31.13 -3.04
N ILE A 527 14.60 -30.50 -4.00
CA ILE A 527 15.39 -31.15 -5.05
C ILE A 527 16.86 -30.74 -4.87
N GLY A 528 17.76 -31.72 -4.91
CA GLY A 528 19.20 -31.48 -4.81
C GLY A 528 19.78 -30.71 -6.00
N SER A 529 21.01 -30.24 -5.84
CA SER A 529 21.74 -29.54 -6.90
C SER A 529 22.06 -30.41 -8.13
N ASP A 530 22.05 -31.74 -7.95
CA ASP A 530 22.12 -32.71 -9.05
C ASP A 530 20.84 -32.79 -9.90
N ASN A 531 19.77 -32.11 -9.46
CA ASN A 531 18.43 -32.09 -10.04
C ASN A 531 17.75 -33.46 -10.16
N ASN A 532 18.22 -34.46 -9.40
CA ASN A 532 17.74 -35.83 -9.47
C ASN A 532 17.26 -36.33 -8.10
N ASN A 533 18.05 -36.11 -7.04
CA ASN A 533 17.65 -36.47 -5.69
C ASN A 533 16.59 -35.51 -5.16
N ALA A 534 15.50 -36.04 -4.61
CA ALA A 534 14.40 -35.21 -4.13
C ALA A 534 13.66 -35.82 -2.95
N VAL A 535 13.13 -34.96 -2.07
CA VAL A 535 12.36 -35.34 -0.89
C VAL A 535 11.14 -34.44 -0.75
N LYS A 536 9.96 -35.04 -0.57
CA LYS A 536 8.74 -34.32 -0.19
C LYS A 536 8.61 -34.25 1.32
N LEU A 537 8.28 -33.07 1.81
CA LEU A 537 8.08 -32.71 3.21
C LEU A 537 6.63 -32.26 3.44
N SER A 538 6.10 -32.55 4.62
CA SER A 538 4.74 -32.32 5.11
C SER A 538 4.76 -32.12 6.63
N SER A 539 3.61 -31.81 7.19
CA SER A 539 3.35 -31.67 8.63
C SER A 539 3.37 -33.00 9.38
N ALA A 540 3.51 -34.14 8.70
CA ALA A 540 3.63 -35.42 9.38
C ALA A 540 4.95 -35.52 10.17
N PRO A 541 4.96 -36.04 11.41
CA PRO A 541 6.13 -36.04 12.30
C PRO A 541 7.38 -36.75 11.75
N THR A 542 7.24 -37.65 10.76
CA THR A 542 8.35 -38.38 10.13
C THR A 542 8.61 -37.96 8.69
N GLN A 543 7.94 -36.93 8.20
CA GLN A 543 8.02 -36.48 6.81
C GLN A 543 8.19 -34.97 6.73
N GLY A 544 8.99 -34.32 7.58
CA GLY A 544 9.15 -32.86 7.53
C GLY A 544 8.80 -32.17 8.84
N ASN A 545 7.74 -32.63 9.51
CA ASN A 545 7.21 -31.98 10.72
C ASN A 545 6.97 -30.46 10.51
N LEU A 546 6.50 -30.08 9.31
CA LEU A 546 6.18 -28.70 8.99
C LEU A 546 5.06 -28.17 9.92
N PRO A 547 5.07 -26.88 10.31
CA PRO A 547 3.98 -26.29 11.09
C PRO A 547 2.61 -26.39 10.38
N ASN A 548 2.62 -26.28 9.05
CA ASN A 548 1.47 -26.53 8.18
C ASN A 548 1.94 -27.04 6.80
N ASP A 549 1.11 -27.82 6.11
CA ASP A 549 1.41 -28.27 4.75
C ASP A 549 1.35 -27.11 3.73
N LEU A 550 0.59 -26.05 4.02
CA LEU A 550 0.59 -24.84 3.19
C LEU A 550 1.73 -23.92 3.62
N VAL A 551 2.88 -24.10 2.95
CA VAL A 551 4.06 -23.25 3.06
C VAL A 551 3.89 -22.07 2.11
N ASN A 552 3.90 -20.85 2.65
CA ASN A 552 3.70 -19.61 1.90
C ASN A 552 5.02 -19.08 1.33
N GLN A 553 6.13 -19.21 2.07
CA GLN A 553 7.45 -18.76 1.63
C GLN A 553 8.57 -19.57 2.28
N VAL A 554 9.67 -19.69 1.54
CA VAL A 554 10.96 -20.21 2.00
C VAL A 554 12.02 -19.12 1.82
N VAL A 555 12.93 -18.98 2.78
CA VAL A 555 14.07 -18.05 2.68
C VAL A 555 15.28 -18.66 3.39
N GLN A 556 16.48 -18.44 2.84
CA GLN A 556 17.72 -18.80 3.52
C GLN A 556 18.24 -17.60 4.32
N ASP A 557 18.73 -17.84 5.54
CA ASP A 557 19.37 -16.80 6.35
C ASP A 557 20.90 -16.75 6.14
N LYS A 558 21.57 -15.77 6.75
CA LYS A 558 23.02 -15.57 6.59
C LYS A 558 23.88 -16.67 7.23
N ARG A 559 23.29 -17.61 7.97
CA ARG A 559 23.96 -18.82 8.51
C ARG A 559 23.72 -20.05 7.64
N GLY A 560 22.98 -19.90 6.54
CA GLY A 560 22.59 -20.99 5.66
C GLY A 560 21.38 -21.78 6.15
N GLU A 561 20.72 -21.35 7.24
CA GLU A 561 19.51 -22.00 7.74
C GLU A 561 18.32 -21.67 6.83
N ILE A 562 17.44 -22.64 6.59
CA ILE A 562 16.24 -22.45 5.76
C ILE A 562 15.05 -22.17 6.66
N TRP A 563 14.43 -21.00 6.49
CA TRP A 563 13.27 -20.55 7.25
C TRP A 563 11.99 -20.67 6.42
N LEU A 564 10.91 -21.06 7.09
CA LEU A 564 9.62 -21.35 6.48
C LEU A 564 8.53 -20.48 7.09
N ALA A 565 7.79 -19.76 6.25
CA ALA A 565 6.49 -19.18 6.59
C ALA A 565 5.37 -20.12 6.16
N THR A 566 4.45 -20.42 7.08
CA THR A 566 3.29 -21.29 6.81
C THR A 566 2.00 -20.64 7.28
N GLU A 567 0.85 -21.21 6.92
CA GLU A 567 -0.44 -20.72 7.43
C GLU A 567 -0.62 -20.88 8.95
N ARG A 568 0.20 -21.69 9.62
CA ARG A 568 0.16 -21.91 11.07
C ARG A 568 1.56 -21.98 11.66
N GLY A 569 2.22 -20.83 11.66
CA GLY A 569 3.49 -20.60 12.30
C GLY A 569 4.70 -20.66 11.38
N ILE A 570 5.87 -20.56 12.02
CA ILE A 570 7.17 -20.52 11.38
C ILE A 570 8.09 -21.60 11.95
N ALA A 571 8.97 -22.13 11.11
CA ALA A 571 9.97 -23.13 11.49
C ALA A 571 11.22 -22.99 10.62
N ARG A 572 12.28 -23.74 10.96
CA ARG A 572 13.53 -23.74 10.19
C ARG A 572 14.19 -25.11 10.06
N TYR A 573 15.01 -25.27 9.03
CA TYR A 573 15.99 -26.35 8.91
C TYR A 573 17.40 -25.80 9.15
N LEU A 574 18.09 -26.36 10.13
CA LEU A 574 19.45 -25.95 10.51
C LEU A 574 20.52 -26.47 9.55
N PHE A 575 20.25 -27.61 8.90
CA PHE A 575 21.19 -28.34 8.04
C PHE A 575 20.48 -28.78 6.76
N PRO A 576 20.25 -27.87 5.79
CA PRO A 576 19.46 -28.15 4.58
C PRO A 576 19.96 -29.38 3.79
N GLU A 577 21.27 -29.56 3.68
CA GLU A 577 21.91 -30.71 3.03
C GLU A 577 21.56 -32.07 3.66
N ARG A 578 21.30 -32.09 4.98
CA ARG A 578 20.88 -33.31 5.70
C ARG A 578 19.42 -33.64 5.48
N VAL A 579 18.59 -32.69 5.04
CA VAL A 579 17.19 -32.97 4.69
C VAL A 579 17.12 -33.90 3.49
N LEU A 580 18.01 -33.71 2.50
CA LEU A 580 18.05 -34.53 1.30
C LEU A 580 18.63 -35.93 1.56
N THR A 581 19.77 -36.00 2.25
CA THR A 581 20.57 -37.23 2.39
C THR A 581 20.35 -38.00 3.69
N GLY A 582 19.74 -37.37 4.69
CA GLY A 582 19.60 -37.90 6.05
C GLY A 582 18.37 -38.78 6.28
N THR A 583 18.17 -39.11 7.56
CA THR A 583 17.07 -39.93 8.06
C THR A 583 15.77 -39.12 8.23
N ALA A 584 14.67 -39.79 8.58
CA ALA A 584 13.41 -39.13 8.91
C ALA A 584 13.54 -38.12 10.08
N GLN A 585 14.48 -38.33 11.01
CA GLN A 585 14.75 -37.37 12.10
C GLN A 585 15.49 -36.13 11.61
N ASP A 586 16.42 -36.30 10.66
CA ASP A 586 17.19 -35.19 10.09
C ASP A 586 16.32 -34.27 9.22
N ARG A 587 15.15 -34.77 8.80
CA ARG A 587 14.15 -34.05 8.00
C ARG A 587 13.12 -33.33 8.85
N GLN A 588 13.30 -33.17 10.16
CA GLN A 588 12.34 -32.46 10.99
C GLN A 588 12.63 -30.96 11.04
N ALA A 589 11.62 -30.16 10.69
CA ALA A 589 11.65 -28.72 10.90
C ALA A 589 11.72 -28.41 12.40
N SER A 590 12.60 -27.49 12.75
CA SER A 590 12.77 -26.99 14.11
C SER A 590 11.82 -25.81 14.35
N PHE A 591 10.87 -25.99 15.27
CA PHE A 591 10.04 -24.90 15.77
C PHE A 591 10.87 -23.93 16.60
N LEU A 592 10.47 -22.66 16.59
CA LEU A 592 11.15 -21.61 17.34
C LEU A 592 10.82 -21.71 18.82
N ILE A 593 11.84 -21.67 19.68
CA ILE A 593 11.67 -21.77 21.13
C ILE A 593 11.61 -20.36 21.71
N ASN A 594 10.52 -20.06 22.40
CA ASN A 594 10.33 -18.78 23.06
C ASN A 594 11.24 -18.68 24.29
N GLU A 595 12.05 -17.63 24.36
CA GLU A 595 12.89 -17.33 25.53
C GLU A 595 12.04 -16.90 26.73
N ASP A 596 10.87 -16.30 26.49
CA ASP A 596 9.91 -16.00 27.54
C ASP A 596 9.19 -17.28 28.01
N THR A 597 9.70 -17.83 29.11
CA THR A 597 9.15 -19.03 29.76
C THR A 597 7.74 -18.82 30.36
N THR A 598 7.24 -17.58 30.42
CA THR A 598 5.89 -17.27 30.93
C THR A 598 4.83 -17.16 29.83
N ALA A 599 5.25 -17.16 28.56
CA ALA A 599 4.34 -17.07 27.44
C ALA A 599 3.40 -18.28 27.36
N ALA A 600 2.19 -18.06 26.84
CA ALA A 600 1.16 -19.10 26.69
C ALA A 600 1.62 -20.31 25.84
N SER A 601 2.58 -20.10 24.93
CA SER A 601 3.20 -21.14 24.13
C SER A 601 4.72 -21.12 24.31
N PRO A 602 5.37 -22.29 24.53
CA PRO A 602 6.82 -22.41 24.52
C PRO A 602 7.41 -22.24 23.11
N PHE A 603 6.55 -22.25 22.08
CA PHE A 603 6.94 -22.02 20.70
C PHE A 603 6.59 -20.60 20.25
N LEU A 604 7.58 -19.87 19.78
CA LEU A 604 7.44 -18.50 19.33
C LEU A 604 6.66 -18.45 18.00
N LEU A 605 5.61 -17.61 17.94
CA LEU A 605 4.77 -17.39 16.74
C LEU A 605 4.13 -18.67 16.16
N ARG A 606 3.84 -19.69 16.98
CA ARG A 606 3.32 -20.99 16.54
C ARG A 606 2.03 -20.94 15.72
N ASP A 607 1.11 -20.03 16.04
CA ASP A 607 -0.20 -19.92 15.37
C ASP A 607 -0.30 -18.71 14.44
N LEU A 608 0.83 -18.03 14.19
CA LEU A 608 0.86 -16.90 13.26
C LEU A 608 0.63 -17.39 11.83
N ASN A 609 -0.38 -16.85 11.15
CA ASN A 609 -0.53 -17.07 9.70
C ASN A 609 0.50 -16.20 8.97
N ALA A 610 1.70 -16.74 8.79
CA ALA A 610 2.84 -16.03 8.21
C ALA A 610 2.74 -16.06 6.68
N THR A 611 2.62 -14.89 6.06
CA THR A 611 2.52 -14.73 4.60
C THR A 611 3.89 -14.61 3.96
N GLY A 612 4.90 -14.18 4.71
CA GLY A 612 6.27 -14.08 4.22
C GLY A 612 7.32 -13.85 5.30
N ILE A 613 8.58 -14.06 4.93
CA ILE A 613 9.77 -13.85 5.76
C ILE A 613 10.85 -13.22 4.90
N THR A 614 11.56 -12.23 5.46
CA THR A 614 12.79 -11.70 4.90
C THR A 614 13.83 -11.53 5.99
N VAL A 615 15.11 -11.54 5.61
CA VAL A 615 16.26 -11.51 6.51
C VAL A 615 16.98 -10.18 6.29
N ASP A 616 17.32 -9.48 7.38
CA ASP A 616 18.05 -8.23 7.29
C ASP A 616 19.57 -8.40 7.44
N ALA A 617 20.30 -7.29 7.31
CA ALA A 617 21.76 -7.26 7.42
C ALA A 617 22.30 -7.82 8.75
N ALA A 618 21.53 -7.71 9.84
CA ALA A 618 21.89 -8.24 11.15
C ALA A 618 21.41 -9.70 11.36
N ASN A 619 21.00 -10.36 10.28
CA ASN A 619 20.46 -11.73 10.26
C ASN A 619 19.18 -11.91 11.11
N ARG A 620 18.47 -10.81 11.43
CA ARG A 620 17.17 -10.84 12.09
C ARG A 620 16.08 -11.11 11.07
N LYS A 621 14.93 -11.62 11.53
CA LYS A 621 13.86 -12.05 10.64
C LYS A 621 12.66 -11.13 10.76
N TRP A 622 12.25 -10.58 9.62
CA TRP A 622 11.03 -9.81 9.46
C TRP A 622 9.93 -10.73 8.92
N ILE A 623 8.86 -10.88 9.69
CA ILE A 623 7.76 -11.80 9.41
C ILE A 623 6.52 -10.98 9.04
N ALA A 624 6.07 -11.16 7.79
CA ALA A 624 4.77 -10.69 7.32
C ALA A 624 3.67 -11.65 7.77
N SER A 625 2.50 -11.12 8.11
CA SER A 625 1.36 -11.93 8.52
C SER A 625 0.07 -11.55 7.82
N ARG A 626 -0.87 -12.49 7.76
CA ARG A 626 -2.14 -12.32 7.04
C ARG A 626 -3.04 -11.24 7.65
N ASP A 627 -3.05 -11.09 8.97
CA ASP A 627 -3.96 -10.16 9.69
C ASP A 627 -3.37 -9.64 11.03
N ASN A 628 -2.08 -9.85 11.32
CA ASN A 628 -1.44 -9.49 12.60
C ASN A 628 -0.23 -8.55 12.41
N GLY A 629 -0.19 -7.80 11.31
CA GLY A 629 0.87 -6.86 11.01
C GLY A 629 2.23 -7.52 10.76
N VAL A 630 3.32 -6.87 11.19
CA VAL A 630 4.70 -7.28 10.93
C VAL A 630 5.44 -7.53 12.24
N TRP A 631 6.14 -8.66 12.32
CA TRP A 631 6.95 -9.04 13.48
C TRP A 631 8.44 -9.02 13.12
N LEU A 632 9.27 -8.43 13.98
CA LEU A 632 10.72 -8.54 13.90
C LEU A 632 11.19 -9.43 15.05
N ILE A 633 11.85 -10.54 14.72
CA ILE A 633 12.44 -11.46 15.71
C ILE A 633 13.97 -11.43 15.62
N ASP A 634 14.63 -11.78 16.71
CA ASP A 634 16.09 -11.84 16.75
C ASP A 634 16.68 -12.90 15.82
N GLU A 635 17.99 -12.84 15.64
CA GLU A 635 18.73 -13.72 14.74
C GLU A 635 18.45 -15.20 15.00
N ASN A 636 18.32 -15.61 16.26
CA ASN A 636 18.13 -17.02 16.61
C ASN A 636 16.67 -17.46 16.63
N GLY A 637 15.72 -16.54 16.43
CA GLY A 637 14.28 -16.79 16.53
C GLY A 637 13.82 -17.15 17.94
N ARG A 638 14.36 -16.49 18.97
CA ARG A 638 14.06 -16.73 20.38
C ARG A 638 13.22 -15.62 21.02
N ARG A 639 13.28 -14.39 20.53
CA ARG A 639 12.49 -13.26 21.04
C ARG A 639 11.90 -12.39 19.94
N VAL A 640 10.76 -11.77 20.23
CA VAL A 640 10.23 -10.63 19.45
C VAL A 640 10.99 -9.36 19.85
N ILE A 641 11.53 -8.64 18.87
CA ILE A 641 12.18 -7.34 19.03
C ILE A 641 11.17 -6.21 18.82
N ARG A 642 10.35 -6.29 17.77
CA ARG A 642 9.29 -5.31 17.46
C ARG A 642 8.07 -6.00 16.87
N HIS A 643 6.91 -5.37 17.04
CA HIS A 643 5.65 -5.75 16.42
C HIS A 643 4.92 -4.49 15.96
N PHE A 644 4.66 -4.38 14.66
CA PHE A 644 4.01 -3.25 14.02
C PHE A 644 2.60 -3.63 13.57
N THR A 645 1.64 -2.79 13.92
CA THR A 645 0.22 -2.91 13.61
C THR A 645 -0.36 -1.54 13.30
N THR A 646 -1.55 -1.49 12.72
CA THR A 646 -2.33 -0.24 12.52
C THR A 646 -2.53 0.57 13.82
N ASP A 647 -2.47 -0.09 14.98
CA ASP A 647 -2.76 0.54 16.27
C ASP A 647 -1.54 1.23 16.89
N ASN A 648 -0.33 0.80 16.50
CA ASN A 648 0.92 1.29 17.10
C ASN A 648 1.94 1.79 16.06
N SER A 649 1.59 1.80 14.78
CA SER A 649 2.43 2.33 13.71
C SER A 649 1.60 2.90 12.55
N PRO A 650 2.22 3.63 11.60
CA PRO A 650 1.56 4.14 10.39
C PRO A 650 1.16 3.08 9.36
N LEU A 651 1.21 1.80 9.71
CA LEU A 651 0.91 0.70 8.80
C LEU A 651 -0.53 0.84 8.28
N PRO A 652 -0.77 0.87 6.95
CA PRO A 652 -2.12 1.06 6.41
C PRO A 652 -3.09 -0.08 6.75
N SER A 653 -2.59 -1.30 6.85
CA SER A 653 -3.38 -2.50 7.14
C SER A 653 -2.54 -3.57 7.83
N ASN A 654 -3.15 -4.32 8.75
CA ASN A 654 -2.53 -5.47 9.41
C ASN A 654 -2.40 -6.69 8.49
N ARG A 655 -2.95 -6.64 7.27
CA ARG A 655 -2.77 -7.68 6.26
C ARG A 655 -1.56 -7.38 5.40
N ILE A 656 -0.51 -8.18 5.57
CA ILE A 656 0.75 -8.04 4.85
C ILE A 656 0.86 -9.13 3.80
N LEU A 657 0.94 -8.74 2.54
CA LEU A 657 0.94 -9.63 1.38
C LEU A 657 2.37 -10.07 1.00
N SER A 658 3.34 -9.18 1.15
CA SER A 658 4.74 -9.42 0.81
C SER A 658 5.65 -8.50 1.63
N ILE A 659 6.89 -8.93 1.86
CA ILE A 659 7.89 -8.15 2.58
C ILE A 659 9.27 -8.36 1.94
N ALA A 660 10.05 -7.30 1.83
CA ALA A 660 11.41 -7.32 1.29
C ALA A 660 12.29 -6.33 2.05
N VAL A 661 13.58 -6.63 2.18
CA VAL A 661 14.57 -5.74 2.79
C VAL A 661 15.58 -5.34 1.74
N ASP A 662 15.79 -4.05 1.55
CA ASP A 662 16.98 -3.53 0.91
C ASP A 662 18.11 -3.46 1.95
N GLU A 663 18.98 -4.46 1.97
CA GLU A 663 20.08 -4.51 2.94
C GLU A 663 21.02 -3.32 2.82
N LYS A 664 21.20 -2.75 1.62
CA LYS A 664 22.13 -1.64 1.38
C LYS A 664 21.72 -0.38 2.15
N SER A 665 20.43 -0.05 2.15
CA SER A 665 19.86 1.09 2.88
C SER A 665 19.25 0.73 4.25
N GLY A 666 19.06 -0.55 4.54
CA GLY A 666 18.31 -1.01 5.73
C GLY A 666 16.81 -0.74 5.66
N THR A 667 16.28 -0.50 4.46
CA THR A 667 14.85 -0.19 4.25
C THR A 667 14.05 -1.47 4.12
N VAL A 668 13.02 -1.61 4.95
CA VAL A 668 12.08 -2.74 4.93
C VAL A 668 10.81 -2.31 4.23
N PHE A 669 10.51 -2.91 3.09
CA PHE A 669 9.31 -2.69 2.29
C PHE A 669 8.23 -3.69 2.69
N MET A 670 7.04 -3.19 3.03
CA MET A 670 5.90 -3.97 3.54
C MET A 670 4.68 -3.71 2.65
N ALA A 671 4.36 -4.69 1.80
CA ALA A 671 3.19 -4.63 0.94
C ALA A 671 1.95 -5.02 1.74
N THR A 672 1.01 -4.09 1.89
CA THR A 672 -0.30 -4.35 2.49
C THR A 672 -1.37 -4.55 1.41
N ASP A 673 -2.59 -4.92 1.80
CA ASP A 673 -3.74 -4.93 0.88
C ASP A 673 -4.31 -3.53 0.56
N GLU A 674 -3.78 -2.46 1.19
CA GLU A 674 -4.12 -1.07 0.89
C GLU A 674 -2.99 -0.29 0.16
N GLY A 675 -1.81 -0.88 0.01
CA GLY A 675 -0.65 -0.25 -0.64
C GLY A 675 0.69 -0.61 0.02
N LEU A 676 1.78 -0.02 -0.48
CA LEU A 676 3.13 -0.26 0.02
C LEU A 676 3.55 0.82 1.02
N ILE A 677 4.20 0.38 2.10
CA ILE A 677 4.86 1.26 3.07
C ILE A 677 6.26 0.73 3.36
N SER A 678 7.21 1.61 3.62
CA SER A 678 8.57 1.25 4.00
C SER A 678 8.94 1.81 5.38
N TYR A 679 9.87 1.11 6.04
CA TYR A 679 10.44 1.50 7.33
C TYR A 679 11.96 1.35 7.25
N THR A 680 12.71 2.42 7.51
CA THR A 680 14.18 2.36 7.55
C THR A 680 14.63 1.94 8.94
N ASP A 681 15.18 0.73 9.06
CA ASP A 681 15.75 0.27 10.32
C ASP A 681 17.25 0.56 10.46
N ILE A 682 17.78 0.36 11.67
CA ILE A 682 19.19 0.58 11.97
C ILE A 682 20.09 -0.34 11.14
N PRO A 683 19.94 -1.69 11.13
CA PRO A 683 20.86 -2.53 10.38
C PRO A 683 20.83 -2.28 8.89
N ARG A 684 22.02 -2.17 8.30
CA ARG A 684 22.27 -2.18 6.85
C ARG A 684 23.56 -2.95 6.55
N GLU A 685 23.82 -3.20 5.29
CA GLU A 685 25.02 -3.87 4.80
C GLU A 685 26.29 -3.17 5.30
N GLY A 686 27.31 -3.96 5.64
CA GLY A 686 28.60 -3.48 6.11
C GLY A 686 29.48 -2.88 5.00
N THR A 687 30.37 -1.95 5.36
CA THR A 687 31.42 -1.47 4.45
C THR A 687 32.65 -2.37 4.49
N ARG A 688 33.35 -2.46 3.34
CA ARG A 688 34.64 -3.14 3.24
C ARG A 688 35.78 -2.39 3.92
N LYS A 689 35.68 -1.07 4.04
CA LYS A 689 36.67 -0.21 4.69
C LYS A 689 35.98 0.69 5.71
N MET A 690 36.44 0.63 6.96
CA MET A 690 35.97 1.50 8.03
C MET A 690 36.94 2.68 8.13
N ASP A 691 36.80 3.66 7.24
CA ASP A 691 37.62 4.87 7.27
C ASP A 691 37.21 5.79 8.44
N GLU A 692 36.39 6.80 8.19
CA GLU A 692 35.78 7.65 9.23
C GLU A 692 34.35 7.17 9.54
N LEU A 693 34.04 7.03 10.84
CA LEU A 693 32.69 6.64 11.26
C LEU A 693 31.77 7.85 11.24
N PHE A 694 30.62 7.70 10.58
CA PHE A 694 29.61 8.73 10.56
C PHE A 694 28.63 8.54 11.72
N ILE A 695 28.58 9.52 12.63
CA ILE A 695 27.84 9.40 13.89
C ILE A 695 26.81 10.51 13.97
N TYR A 696 25.53 10.15 14.18
CA TYR A 696 24.43 11.09 14.19
C TYR A 696 23.33 10.71 15.19
N PRO A 697 22.59 11.70 15.74
CA PRO A 697 22.80 13.13 15.56
C PRO A 697 24.07 13.60 16.30
N ASN A 698 24.77 14.58 15.72
CA ASN A 698 25.99 15.13 16.29
C ASN A 698 25.99 16.67 16.13
N PRO A 699 25.86 17.45 17.22
CA PRO A 699 25.77 17.00 18.61
C PRO A 699 24.47 16.24 18.92
N TYR A 700 24.54 15.31 19.89
CA TYR A 700 23.35 14.71 20.50
C TYR A 700 22.92 15.53 21.71
N SER A 701 21.66 15.95 21.73
CA SER A 701 21.07 16.72 22.82
C SER A 701 19.93 15.95 23.46
N TYR A 702 19.99 15.71 24.76
CA TYR A 702 18.90 15.06 25.50
C TYR A 702 17.58 15.87 25.49
N ARG A 703 17.62 17.15 25.12
CA ARG A 703 16.43 18.00 24.99
C ARG A 703 15.78 17.92 23.61
N MET A 704 16.58 17.69 22.56
CA MET A 704 16.13 17.74 21.17
C MET A 704 15.97 16.34 20.55
N ASN A 705 16.66 15.34 21.09
CA ASN A 705 16.69 13.99 20.57
C ASN A 705 16.05 13.02 21.56
N SER A 706 15.14 12.18 21.06
CA SER A 706 14.46 11.12 21.81
C SER A 706 14.98 9.71 21.49
N GLY A 707 15.66 9.54 20.34
CA GLY A 707 16.21 8.27 19.86
C GLY A 707 17.66 8.02 20.28
N PRO A 708 18.24 6.87 19.89
CA PRO A 708 19.65 6.58 20.12
C PRO A 708 20.56 7.36 19.16
N VAL A 709 21.85 7.36 19.46
CA VAL A 709 22.90 7.74 18.51
C VAL A 709 23.13 6.59 17.54
N VAL A 710 23.17 6.88 16.24
CA VAL A 710 23.53 5.93 15.19
C VAL A 710 25.00 6.08 14.84
N ILE A 711 25.67 4.95 14.68
CA ILE A 711 27.06 4.83 14.28
C ILE A 711 27.05 4.07 12.95
N ASP A 712 27.46 4.74 11.88
CA ASP A 712 27.45 4.25 10.50
C ASP A 712 28.88 4.16 9.94
N GLY A 713 29.04 3.39 8.87
CA GLY A 713 30.34 3.08 8.27
C GLY A 713 31.06 1.92 8.96
N LEU A 714 30.33 0.99 9.56
CA LEU A 714 30.89 -0.21 10.20
C LEU A 714 31.07 -1.35 9.18
N SER A 715 31.99 -2.26 9.46
CA SER A 715 32.04 -3.54 8.75
C SER A 715 30.87 -4.44 9.15
N GLU A 716 30.68 -5.54 8.42
CA GLU A 716 29.58 -6.48 8.68
C GLU A 716 29.57 -7.00 10.12
N ARG A 717 30.75 -7.14 10.73
CA ARG A 717 30.90 -7.42 12.16
C ARG A 717 31.97 -6.51 12.74
N SER A 718 31.62 -5.80 13.80
CA SER A 718 32.53 -4.87 14.44
C SER A 718 32.30 -4.77 15.94
N THR A 719 33.38 -4.67 16.69
CA THR A 719 33.33 -4.30 18.10
C THR A 719 33.48 -2.79 18.22
N ILE A 720 32.47 -2.14 18.80
CA ILE A 720 32.43 -0.69 19.02
C ILE A 720 32.82 -0.40 20.46
N SER A 721 33.75 0.53 20.64
CA SER A 721 34.20 1.04 21.94
C SER A 721 33.97 2.55 22.02
N ILE A 722 33.30 2.98 23.08
CA ILE A 722 32.98 4.38 23.33
C ILE A 722 33.87 4.88 24.45
N LEU A 723 34.66 5.91 24.18
CA LEU A 723 35.72 6.41 25.04
C LEU A 723 35.50 7.89 25.34
N THR A 724 35.93 8.34 26.51
CA THR A 724 36.16 9.78 26.74
C THR A 724 37.45 10.24 26.06
N VAL A 725 37.67 11.56 25.94
CA VAL A 725 38.90 12.12 25.32
C VAL A 725 40.19 11.78 26.07
N ASP A 726 40.12 11.48 27.36
CA ASP A 726 41.22 10.98 28.19
C ASP A 726 41.40 9.44 28.10
N GLY A 727 40.62 8.76 27.25
CA GLY A 727 40.79 7.34 26.91
C GLY A 727 40.05 6.35 27.81
N ARG A 728 39.19 6.82 28.72
CA ARG A 728 38.41 5.93 29.59
C ARG A 728 37.26 5.30 28.82
N LEU A 729 37.11 3.97 28.92
CA LEU A 729 35.99 3.24 28.35
C LEU A 729 34.68 3.54 29.07
N VAL A 730 33.67 3.93 28.29
CA VAL A 730 32.34 4.34 28.74
C VAL A 730 31.33 3.24 28.46
N ASN A 731 31.36 2.67 27.26
CA ASN A 731 30.50 1.57 26.85
C ASN A 731 31.17 0.77 25.71
N ARG A 732 30.69 -0.45 25.47
CA ARG A 732 31.15 -1.35 24.41
C ARG A 732 29.97 -2.15 23.87
N ALA A 733 29.90 -2.32 22.55
CA ALA A 733 28.85 -3.09 21.88
C ALA A 733 29.41 -3.90 20.71
N GLU A 734 28.79 -5.04 20.42
CA GLU A 734 29.05 -5.79 19.20
C GLU A 734 28.00 -5.42 18.15
N ALA A 735 28.44 -5.06 16.95
CA ALA A 735 27.60 -4.79 15.80
C ALA A 735 27.72 -5.94 14.80
N ARG A 736 26.57 -6.34 14.23
CA ARG A 736 26.48 -7.36 13.16
C ARG A 736 25.90 -6.77 11.87
N SER A 737 26.16 -5.48 11.65
CA SER A 737 25.69 -4.72 10.49
C SER A 737 26.54 -3.47 10.32
N GLY A 738 26.46 -2.84 9.14
CA GLY A 738 27.16 -1.60 8.82
C GLY A 738 26.72 -0.37 9.62
N ARG A 739 25.63 -0.50 10.37
CA ARG A 739 25.13 0.48 11.33
C ARG A 739 24.87 -0.16 12.68
N ALA A 740 25.07 0.60 13.75
CA ALA A 740 24.71 0.23 15.11
C ALA A 740 24.14 1.44 15.86
N SER A 741 23.53 1.20 17.01
CA SER A 741 23.00 2.26 17.85
C SER A 741 23.56 2.24 19.26
N TRP A 742 23.65 3.42 19.86
CA TRP A 742 24.03 3.64 21.25
C TRP A 742 22.97 4.49 21.96
N ASP A 743 22.47 4.02 23.09
CA ASP A 743 21.46 4.68 23.92
C ASP A 743 22.00 5.84 24.77
N VAL A 744 23.27 6.23 24.54
CA VAL A 744 23.93 7.35 25.22
C VAL A 744 24.06 7.12 26.72
N ARG A 745 24.24 5.85 27.12
CA ARG A 745 24.49 5.41 28.50
C ARG A 745 25.82 4.70 28.68
N ASP A 746 26.34 4.72 29.89
CA ASP A 746 27.50 3.93 30.31
C ASP A 746 27.13 2.48 30.65
N PHE A 747 28.12 1.66 31.01
CA PHE A 747 27.92 0.26 31.43
C PHE A 747 26.97 0.08 32.63
N GLN A 748 26.80 1.11 33.46
CA GLN A 748 25.88 1.08 34.60
C GLN A 748 24.47 1.53 34.22
N GLY A 749 24.24 1.87 32.95
CA GLY A 749 22.96 2.38 32.46
C GLY A 749 22.73 3.84 32.80
N ASN A 750 23.73 4.60 33.26
CA ASN A 750 23.58 6.03 33.53
C ASN A 750 23.78 6.85 32.26
N ARG A 751 23.01 7.95 32.12
CA ARG A 751 23.22 8.94 31.05
C ARG A 751 24.62 9.54 31.16
N VAL A 752 25.37 9.55 30.06
CA VAL A 752 26.72 10.13 30.06
C VAL A 752 26.67 11.66 30.23
N ALA A 753 27.78 12.26 30.65
CA ALA A 753 27.86 13.71 30.90
C ALA A 753 28.03 14.50 29.60
N THR A 754 27.73 15.80 29.64
CA THR A 754 28.09 16.72 28.54
C THR A 754 29.59 16.63 28.26
N GLY A 755 29.96 16.46 27.00
CA GLY A 755 31.37 16.30 26.61
C GLY A 755 31.55 15.71 25.22
N VAL A 756 32.82 15.57 24.83
CA VAL A 756 33.22 14.90 23.58
C VAL A 756 33.57 13.46 23.89
N TYR A 757 33.04 12.54 23.09
CA TYR A 757 33.32 11.11 23.15
C TYR A 757 33.90 10.64 21.83
N LEU A 758 34.85 9.71 21.91
CA LEU A 758 35.43 9.02 20.75
C LEU A 758 34.73 7.68 20.60
N VAL A 759 34.36 7.34 19.38
CA VAL A 759 33.83 6.02 19.02
C VAL A 759 34.87 5.35 18.15
N VAL A 760 35.30 4.16 18.56
CA VAL A 760 36.30 3.35 17.85
C VAL A 760 35.65 2.02 17.49
N ALA A 761 35.62 1.68 16.22
CA ALA A 761 35.17 0.38 15.73
C ALA A 761 36.35 -0.42 15.19
N VAL A 762 36.36 -1.72 15.45
CA VAL A 762 37.34 -2.68 14.94
C VAL A 762 36.58 -3.87 14.39
N ASP A 763 36.99 -4.40 13.23
CA ASP A 763 36.35 -5.56 12.63
C ASP A 763 36.69 -6.85 13.40
N GLU A 764 35.93 -7.93 13.15
CA GLU A 764 36.13 -9.23 13.83
C GLU A 764 37.58 -9.77 13.69
N ASN A 765 38.27 -9.43 12.61
CA ASN A 765 39.64 -9.88 12.32
C ASN A 765 40.73 -8.88 12.72
N ASN A 766 40.38 -7.71 13.27
CA ASN A 766 41.27 -6.58 13.54
C ASN A 766 42.07 -6.08 12.31
N SER A 767 41.54 -6.27 11.10
CA SER A 767 42.14 -5.80 9.85
C SER A 767 41.74 -4.36 9.49
N GLU A 768 40.58 -3.90 9.96
CA GLU A 768 40.01 -2.59 9.66
C GLU A 768 39.66 -1.85 10.95
N ARG A 769 39.81 -0.52 10.96
CA ARG A 769 39.54 0.31 12.12
C ARG A 769 38.93 1.65 11.74
N GLY A 770 37.69 1.87 12.17
CA GLY A 770 37.01 3.16 12.07
C GLY A 770 37.12 3.97 13.35
N VAL A 771 37.21 5.30 13.21
CA VAL A 771 37.12 6.23 14.35
C VAL A 771 36.13 7.34 13.99
N GLY A 772 35.31 7.75 14.97
CA GLY A 772 34.46 8.92 14.88
C GLY A 772 34.39 9.65 16.22
N LYS A 773 33.78 10.85 16.21
CA LYS A 773 33.64 11.69 17.40
C LYS A 773 32.21 12.19 17.53
N ILE A 774 31.69 12.24 18.75
CA ILE A 774 30.37 12.78 19.04
C ILE A 774 30.41 13.73 20.23
N VAL A 775 29.64 14.81 20.12
CA VAL A 775 29.39 15.75 21.23
C VAL A 775 28.05 15.43 21.88
N ILE A 776 28.04 15.23 23.20
CA ILE A 776 26.81 15.04 23.99
C ILE A 776 26.50 16.31 24.78
N ILE A 777 25.24 16.72 24.79
CA ILE A 777 24.71 17.90 25.50
C ILE A 777 23.49 17.49 26.34
N ARG A 778 23.53 17.80 27.65
CA ARG A 778 22.43 17.59 28.59
C ARG A 778 21.35 18.68 28.58
#